data_AF-L7ULJ1-F1
#
_entry.id   AF-L7ULJ1-F1
#
_cell.length_a   1.000
_cell.length_b   1.000
_cell.length_c   1.000
_cell.angle_alpha   90.00
_cell.angle_beta   90.00
_cell.angle_gamma   90.00
#
_symmetry.space_group_name_H-M   'P 1'
#
loop_
_entity.id
_entity.type
_entity.pdbx_description
1 polymer ?
#
loop_
_entity_poly.entity_id
_entity_poly.type
_entity_poly.pdbx_seq_one_letter_code
_entity_poly.pdbx_strand_id
1 'polypeptide(L)'
;MVGVARLAVLLCVVLAWLPGVSQANDSFVNWENSQVHPLEMTPDGNLLLAVNTANNRLMVFDLTSRRSLELVDSIPVGLDPVSVRARSNTEAWVVNHISDSVSIVDLERGVVTATLHTDDEPADVIFAGTPQRAFITCSQVNRVMVVNPNQLDAAPQRIALKGEDPRALAVSANGRYVYAAIFESGNGTTILGGGSVDPTAHPPNAVNDPRGPYAGVNPPPNAGSLFSPAKNPANPPPPAVGLIVRKNALGRWMDDNTADWTDLVSGPNASGSGRRTGWDLPDRDLAIIDTTTLGVTYARRLMNMNMALAVHPSGSVTVVGTDAHNEVRFEPNVNGRFLRVLMAMVDPNNPASPVVHDLNPHLTYATPTVSQTVRNQSVGDPRGVVWNSSGTRAFVTGMGSNNVVAMGPGGTRLGQVTVGEGPTGIVHDSVRDRLYVLNRFGGSISVVNAGWLWEMARVSFFDPTPSAIKVGRKHLYDTHKTSGLGHISCASCHVDARMDKLAWDLGDPSGTVKALTGQNLGMGLGLPPFEPWHPMKGPMTTQTLQDIIGKEPLHWRGDRASLEEFNPAFEGLQGDDTQLTTPEMNELRSFLATLSFPPNPFRNLDNSLPSNLPLPGHYTTGRFAPEGQPLANGDATRGLALFRPPNLLAQQLFACNTCHTFPSGVGTNSQWSGTTWVPMPTGPLGESHHALVSTDGSTNVSLKVPQLRNLYEKVGLELSQLESLTGFSFIHDGSVDSLARFVTEPPFHPSSDQDVADLVALLLSFSGGDLPLGSPTDPLLPPGPASKDSHAAVGQQVTIVSSTPAQLARLAQFMTLANAGKVGLVVKGIRAGETRGFTYLGSGTFQSDKAVETVSGTQLLAGAGPGAELTYTLVPKGSETRIGVDQDEDGVLDGDEMETALRPERLSDWWRRITGKSARR
;
A
#
# COMPACT_ATOMS: atom_id res chain seq x y z
N MET A 1 23.14 -46.54 46.01
CA MET A 1 23.30 -45.11 46.34
C MET A 1 22.68 -44.31 45.21
N VAL A 2 21.39 -44.05 45.35
CA VAL A 2 20.51 -43.34 44.42
C VAL A 2 20.28 -42.00 45.10
N GLY A 3 20.79 -40.89 44.56
CA GLY A 3 20.61 -39.60 45.24
C GLY A 3 21.31 -38.35 44.73
N VAL A 4 22.20 -38.41 43.71
CA VAL A 4 22.92 -37.19 43.27
C VAL A 4 22.84 -36.91 41.75
N ALA A 5 22.36 -37.86 40.94
CA ALA A 5 22.32 -37.69 39.48
C ALA A 5 21.02 -37.07 38.91
N ARG A 6 20.05 -36.67 39.75
CA ARG A 6 18.76 -36.11 39.30
C ARG A 6 18.59 -34.59 39.48
N LEU A 7 19.55 -33.89 40.10
CA LEU A 7 19.47 -32.44 40.27
C LEU A 7 20.16 -31.64 39.14
N ALA A 8 21.08 -32.25 38.38
CA ALA A 8 21.80 -31.55 37.31
C ALA A 8 21.05 -31.51 35.97
N VAL A 9 20.13 -32.44 35.71
CA VAL A 9 19.34 -32.47 34.46
C VAL A 9 18.06 -31.64 34.57
N LEU A 10 17.58 -31.34 35.78
CA LEU A 10 16.42 -30.45 35.96
C LEU A 10 16.76 -28.96 35.90
N LEU A 11 18.04 -28.57 36.03
CA LEU A 11 18.44 -27.16 35.94
C LEU A 11 18.65 -26.67 34.48
N CYS A 12 18.83 -27.58 33.52
CA CYS A 12 18.95 -27.25 32.10
C CYS A 12 17.61 -27.24 31.34
N VAL A 13 16.52 -27.74 31.94
CA VAL A 13 15.18 -27.78 31.32
C VAL A 13 14.26 -26.65 31.82
N VAL A 14 14.65 -25.92 32.87
CA VAL A 14 13.85 -24.81 33.45
C VAL A 14 14.33 -23.42 32.99
N LEU A 15 15.42 -23.32 32.22
CA LEU A 15 15.86 -22.05 31.60
C LEU A 15 15.27 -21.78 30.20
N ALA A 16 14.36 -22.63 29.71
CA ALA A 16 13.70 -22.46 28.40
C ALA A 16 12.38 -21.67 28.43
N TRP A 17 12.03 -21.03 29.56
CA TRP A 17 10.78 -20.27 29.73
C TRP A 17 11.00 -18.87 30.32
N LEU A 18 12.11 -18.22 29.95
CA LEU A 18 12.16 -16.77 29.98
C LEU A 18 11.57 -16.29 28.65
N PRO A 19 10.65 -15.30 28.62
CA PRO A 19 10.36 -14.60 27.38
C PRO A 19 11.69 -13.97 26.96
N GLY A 20 12.36 -14.60 26.01
CA GLY A 20 13.43 -13.94 25.28
C GLY A 20 12.81 -12.66 24.77
N VAL A 21 13.39 -11.53 25.14
CA VAL A 21 13.19 -10.30 24.39
C VAL A 21 13.57 -10.69 22.97
N SER A 22 12.57 -10.88 22.11
CA SER A 22 12.78 -11.08 20.69
C SER A 22 13.63 -9.91 20.27
N GLN A 23 14.91 -10.13 19.95
CA GLN A 23 15.61 -9.18 19.10
C GLN A 23 14.70 -9.04 17.89
N ALA A 24 14.32 -7.80 17.57
CA ALA A 24 13.76 -7.53 16.26
C ALA A 24 14.78 -8.06 15.26
N ASN A 25 14.40 -9.02 14.44
CA ASN A 25 15.28 -9.52 13.41
C ASN A 25 15.37 -8.40 12.36
N ASP A 26 16.43 -7.59 12.42
CA ASP A 26 16.68 -6.45 11.52
C ASP A 26 16.87 -6.88 10.04
N SER A 27 16.84 -8.19 9.76
CA SER A 27 17.04 -8.79 8.44
C SER A 27 15.79 -8.87 7.55
N PHE A 28 14.60 -8.64 8.09
CA PHE A 28 13.34 -8.63 7.34
C PHE A 28 12.67 -7.25 7.38
N VAL A 29 12.50 -6.64 6.21
CA VAL A 29 11.77 -5.37 6.07
C VAL A 29 10.37 -5.65 5.56
N ASN A 30 9.35 -5.18 6.28
CA ASN A 30 7.95 -5.35 5.90
C ASN A 30 7.40 -4.08 5.24
N TRP A 31 7.20 -4.13 3.93
CA TRP A 31 6.50 -3.08 3.16
C TRP A 31 5.01 -3.36 2.96
N GLU A 32 4.58 -4.57 3.30
CA GLU A 32 3.19 -5.05 3.19
C GLU A 32 2.60 -4.96 1.76
N ASN A 33 3.42 -4.82 0.72
CA ASN A 33 2.98 -4.64 -0.67
C ASN A 33 2.04 -5.73 -1.19
N SER A 34 1.04 -5.35 -1.98
CA SER A 34 0.03 -6.28 -2.46
C SER A 34 0.53 -7.10 -3.64
N GLN A 35 0.18 -8.39 -3.66
CA GLN A 35 0.28 -9.20 -4.86
C GLN A 35 -0.84 -8.86 -5.85
N VAL A 36 -0.53 -8.88 -7.15
CA VAL A 36 -1.47 -8.50 -8.21
C VAL A 36 -1.84 -9.70 -9.07
N HIS A 37 -0.86 -10.38 -9.66
CA HIS A 37 -1.06 -11.66 -10.34
C HIS A 37 0.04 -12.65 -9.96
N PRO A 38 -0.01 -13.16 -8.72
CA PRO A 38 1.14 -13.82 -8.12
C PRO A 38 1.25 -15.31 -8.48
N LEU A 39 0.36 -15.84 -9.32
CA LEU A 39 0.29 -17.24 -9.69
C LEU A 39 -0.03 -17.38 -11.18
N GLU A 40 0.75 -18.17 -11.92
CA GLU A 40 0.58 -18.38 -13.37
C GLU A 40 0.86 -19.83 -13.75
N MET A 41 0.24 -20.33 -14.81
CA MET A 41 0.54 -21.64 -15.38
C MET A 41 1.24 -21.49 -16.73
N THR A 42 2.24 -22.33 -17.01
CA THR A 42 2.87 -22.33 -18.33
C THR A 42 1.87 -22.70 -19.43
N PRO A 43 2.03 -22.21 -20.68
CA PRO A 43 1.08 -22.46 -21.75
C PRO A 43 0.78 -23.94 -22.04
N ASP A 44 1.74 -24.83 -21.81
CA ASP A 44 1.57 -26.29 -21.93
C ASP A 44 0.85 -26.96 -20.75
N GLY A 45 0.62 -26.24 -19.64
CA GLY A 45 -0.01 -26.75 -18.43
C GLY A 45 0.86 -27.72 -17.63
N ASN A 46 2.19 -27.66 -17.79
CA ASN A 46 3.14 -28.52 -17.10
C ASN A 46 3.73 -27.89 -15.84
N LEU A 47 3.85 -26.57 -15.75
CA LEU A 47 4.38 -25.88 -14.59
C LEU A 47 3.38 -24.87 -14.02
N LEU A 48 3.40 -24.73 -12.70
CA LEU A 48 2.76 -23.65 -11.95
C LEU A 48 3.84 -22.77 -11.35
N LEU A 49 3.75 -21.47 -11.60
CA LEU A 49 4.70 -20.44 -11.21
C LEU A 49 4.06 -19.57 -10.13
N ALA A 50 4.71 -19.42 -8.97
CA ALA A 50 4.19 -18.61 -7.87
C ALA A 50 5.24 -17.65 -7.33
N VAL A 51 4.91 -16.37 -7.17
CA VAL A 51 5.82 -15.43 -6.50
C VAL A 51 5.77 -15.64 -4.98
N ASN A 52 6.95 -15.74 -4.38
CA ASN A 52 7.13 -15.74 -2.94
C ASN A 52 7.68 -14.38 -2.52
N THR A 53 6.74 -13.46 -2.31
CA THR A 53 6.99 -12.05 -2.00
C THR A 53 7.90 -11.86 -0.79
N ALA A 54 7.66 -12.60 0.30
CA ALA A 54 8.46 -12.53 1.53
C ALA A 54 9.91 -12.99 1.34
N ASN A 55 10.16 -13.85 0.34
CA ASN A 55 11.45 -14.48 0.12
C ASN A 55 12.21 -13.95 -1.10
N ASN A 56 11.62 -13.04 -1.90
CA ASN A 56 12.21 -12.53 -3.14
C ASN A 56 12.53 -13.64 -4.16
N ARG A 57 11.65 -14.63 -4.30
CA ARG A 57 11.84 -15.77 -5.21
C ARG A 57 10.61 -16.08 -6.06
N LEU A 58 10.86 -16.68 -7.22
CA LEU A 58 9.88 -17.41 -8.02
C LEU A 58 9.91 -18.88 -7.63
N MET A 59 8.78 -19.41 -7.18
CA MET A 59 8.59 -20.83 -6.90
C MET A 59 8.05 -21.52 -8.16
N VAL A 60 8.61 -22.68 -8.52
CA VAL A 60 8.22 -23.46 -9.71
C VAL A 60 7.74 -24.83 -9.26
N PHE A 61 6.51 -25.18 -9.61
CA PHE A 61 5.90 -26.47 -9.26
C PHE A 61 5.57 -27.29 -10.51
N ASP A 62 5.79 -28.60 -10.43
CA ASP A 62 5.39 -29.55 -11.47
C ASP A 62 3.89 -29.89 -11.37
N LEU A 63 3.21 -29.85 -12.53
CA LEU A 63 1.81 -30.22 -12.72
C LEU A 63 1.66 -31.52 -13.53
N THR A 64 2.73 -32.12 -14.03
CA THR A 64 2.65 -33.36 -14.81
C THR A 64 2.21 -34.55 -13.93
N SER A 65 2.58 -34.54 -12.65
CA SER A 65 2.04 -35.46 -11.64
C SER A 65 0.55 -35.17 -11.37
N ARG A 66 -0.32 -36.12 -11.70
CA ARG A 66 -1.74 -36.04 -11.33
C ARG A 66 -1.99 -36.20 -9.82
N ARG A 67 -0.99 -36.61 -9.03
CA ARG A 67 -1.17 -36.99 -7.62
C ARG A 67 -0.82 -35.90 -6.62
N SER A 68 0.20 -35.09 -6.90
CA SER A 68 0.74 -34.08 -5.98
C SER A 68 1.25 -32.89 -6.78
N LEU A 69 1.04 -31.69 -6.23
CA LEU A 69 1.75 -30.48 -6.66
C LEU A 69 3.14 -30.52 -5.97
N GLU A 70 4.21 -30.52 -6.74
CA GLU A 70 5.58 -30.70 -6.21
C GLU A 70 6.45 -29.51 -6.57
N LEU A 71 7.11 -28.91 -5.57
CA LEU A 71 8.06 -27.82 -5.78
C LEU A 71 9.33 -28.38 -6.42
N VAL A 72 9.65 -27.93 -7.63
CA VAL A 72 10.82 -28.39 -8.38
C VAL A 72 11.95 -27.37 -8.38
N ASP A 73 11.64 -26.08 -8.31
CA ASP A 73 12.65 -25.01 -8.29
C ASP A 73 12.21 -23.77 -7.48
N SER A 74 13.21 -22.98 -7.07
CA SER A 74 13.10 -21.78 -6.24
C SER A 74 14.14 -20.78 -6.73
N ILE A 75 13.73 -19.81 -7.54
CA ILE A 75 14.64 -18.96 -8.32
C ILE A 75 14.68 -17.56 -7.70
N PRO A 76 15.86 -17.03 -7.29
CA PRO A 76 15.96 -15.68 -6.76
C PRO A 76 15.66 -14.63 -7.83
N VAL A 77 14.85 -13.63 -7.49
CA VAL A 77 14.45 -12.51 -8.36
C VAL A 77 14.73 -11.16 -7.67
N GLY A 78 14.09 -10.07 -8.11
CA GLY A 78 14.16 -8.79 -7.42
C GLY A 78 13.37 -8.74 -6.12
N LEU A 79 13.44 -7.61 -5.43
CA LEU A 79 12.79 -7.44 -4.14
C LEU A 79 11.28 -7.28 -4.30
N ASP A 80 10.55 -7.92 -3.39
CA ASP A 80 9.10 -7.82 -3.26
C ASP A 80 8.36 -8.18 -4.57
N PRO A 81 8.53 -9.41 -5.10
CA PRO A 81 7.87 -9.83 -6.33
C PRO A 81 6.36 -9.94 -6.13
N VAL A 82 5.58 -9.31 -7.02
CA VAL A 82 4.11 -9.18 -6.90
C VAL A 82 3.33 -9.87 -8.02
N SER A 83 3.96 -10.09 -9.17
CA SER A 83 3.33 -10.71 -10.34
C SER A 83 4.30 -11.61 -11.11
N VAL A 84 3.76 -12.64 -11.75
CA VAL A 84 4.48 -13.50 -12.72
C VAL A 84 3.62 -13.73 -13.96
N ARG A 85 4.24 -13.74 -15.15
CA ARG A 85 3.66 -14.26 -16.39
C ARG A 85 4.61 -15.19 -17.13
N ALA A 86 4.09 -16.31 -17.60
CA ALA A 86 4.78 -17.19 -18.55
C ALA A 86 4.63 -16.62 -19.96
N ARG A 87 5.72 -16.18 -20.58
CA ARG A 87 5.72 -15.76 -21.98
C ARG A 87 5.72 -16.97 -22.92
N SER A 88 6.38 -18.04 -22.50
CA SER A 88 6.47 -19.32 -23.18
C SER A 88 6.50 -20.45 -22.13
N ASN A 89 6.72 -21.70 -22.56
CA ASN A 89 6.93 -22.81 -21.63
C ASN A 89 8.27 -22.74 -20.88
N THR A 90 9.21 -21.92 -21.35
CA THR A 90 10.60 -21.85 -20.86
C THR A 90 11.00 -20.47 -20.36
N GLU A 91 10.18 -19.43 -20.57
CA GLU A 91 10.47 -18.06 -20.19
C GLU A 91 9.33 -17.48 -19.33
N ALA A 92 9.68 -16.96 -18.16
CA ALA A 92 8.78 -16.24 -17.27
C ALA A 92 9.28 -14.82 -16.99
N TRP A 93 8.36 -13.87 -16.82
CA TRP A 93 8.65 -12.50 -16.43
C TRP A 93 8.07 -12.28 -15.03
N VAL A 94 8.92 -11.89 -14.08
CA VAL A 94 8.53 -11.66 -12.68
C VAL A 94 8.68 -10.18 -12.36
N VAL A 95 7.58 -9.54 -11.97
CA VAL A 95 7.54 -8.12 -11.65
C VAL A 95 7.92 -7.92 -10.18
N ASN A 96 8.96 -7.12 -9.96
CA ASN A 96 9.54 -6.86 -8.65
C ASN A 96 9.23 -5.41 -8.24
N HIS A 97 8.27 -5.24 -7.33
CA HIS A 97 7.67 -3.93 -7.04
C HIS A 97 8.67 -2.96 -6.42
N ILE A 98 9.41 -3.40 -5.39
CA ILE A 98 10.43 -2.56 -4.72
C ILE A 98 11.69 -2.36 -5.58
N SER A 99 11.94 -3.26 -6.53
CA SER A 99 13.15 -3.22 -7.36
C SER A 99 13.02 -2.36 -8.61
N ASP A 100 11.83 -1.81 -8.90
CA ASP A 100 11.50 -1.12 -10.16
C ASP A 100 11.98 -1.90 -11.39
N SER A 101 11.70 -3.20 -11.37
CA SER A 101 12.24 -4.10 -12.37
C SER A 101 11.33 -5.27 -12.70
N VAL A 102 11.61 -5.88 -13.85
CA VAL A 102 11.11 -7.21 -14.21
C VAL A 102 12.30 -8.15 -14.38
N SER A 103 12.31 -9.26 -13.63
CA SER A 103 13.25 -10.36 -13.82
C SER A 103 12.79 -11.24 -14.98
N ILE A 104 13.67 -11.43 -15.96
CA ILE A 104 13.46 -12.35 -17.09
C ILE A 104 14.10 -13.68 -16.71
N VAL A 105 13.26 -14.71 -16.53
CA VAL A 105 13.65 -15.99 -15.97
C VAL A 105 13.61 -17.07 -17.04
N ASP A 106 14.70 -17.82 -17.15
CA ASP A 106 14.74 -19.08 -17.89
C ASP A 106 14.35 -20.24 -16.96
N LEU A 107 13.21 -20.86 -17.24
CA LEU A 107 12.61 -21.92 -16.42
C LEU A 107 13.31 -23.27 -16.58
N GLU A 108 14.08 -23.48 -17.65
CA GLU A 108 14.84 -24.72 -17.84
C GLU A 108 16.16 -24.67 -17.05
N ARG A 109 16.81 -23.51 -17.05
CA ARG A 109 18.08 -23.30 -16.32
C ARG A 109 17.87 -22.87 -14.86
N GLY A 110 16.69 -22.37 -14.50
CA GLY A 110 16.40 -21.91 -13.14
C GLY A 110 17.11 -20.60 -12.77
N VAL A 111 17.31 -19.70 -13.73
CA VAL A 111 18.12 -18.48 -13.54
C VAL A 111 17.50 -17.25 -14.20
N VAL A 112 17.73 -16.08 -13.59
CA VAL A 112 17.44 -14.78 -14.20
C VAL A 112 18.49 -14.49 -15.29
N THR A 113 18.05 -14.39 -16.55
CA THR A 113 18.93 -14.11 -17.70
C THR A 113 19.07 -12.62 -17.98
N ALA A 114 18.11 -11.81 -17.53
CA ALA A 114 18.13 -10.36 -17.67
C ALA A 114 17.26 -9.68 -16.61
N THR A 115 17.58 -8.41 -16.35
CA THR A 115 16.72 -7.51 -15.56
C THR A 115 16.31 -6.35 -16.44
N LEU A 116 15.00 -6.20 -16.66
CA LEU A 116 14.43 -5.06 -17.34
C LEU A 116 14.08 -3.99 -16.29
N HIS A 117 14.67 -2.79 -16.41
CA HIS A 117 14.26 -1.66 -15.58
C HIS A 117 12.92 -1.10 -16.05
N THR A 118 12.07 -0.74 -15.10
CA THR A 118 10.77 -0.12 -15.37
C THR A 118 10.75 1.33 -14.91
N ASP A 119 9.66 2.03 -15.22
CA ASP A 119 9.32 3.19 -14.41
C ASP A 119 8.81 2.69 -13.03
N ASP A 120 8.69 3.61 -12.07
CA ASP A 120 8.51 3.35 -10.65
C ASP A 120 7.28 2.47 -10.29
N GLU A 121 7.48 1.59 -9.29
CA GLU A 121 6.50 0.67 -8.72
C GLU A 121 5.75 -0.16 -9.79
N PRO A 122 6.43 -1.08 -10.50
CA PRO A 122 5.77 -1.94 -11.44
C PRO A 122 4.84 -2.94 -10.71
N ALA A 123 3.66 -3.19 -11.27
CA ALA A 123 2.62 -4.00 -10.62
C ALA A 123 2.30 -5.29 -11.37
N ASP A 124 2.23 -5.23 -12.70
CA ASP A 124 1.90 -6.38 -13.54
C ASP A 124 2.50 -6.28 -14.93
N VAL A 125 2.58 -7.41 -15.65
CA VAL A 125 3.02 -7.47 -17.04
C VAL A 125 2.11 -8.37 -17.87
N ILE A 126 1.86 -8.03 -19.14
CA ILE A 126 1.17 -8.91 -20.09
C ILE A 126 1.69 -8.78 -21.52
N PHE A 127 1.56 -9.84 -22.31
CA PHE A 127 2.02 -9.88 -23.70
C PHE A 127 0.84 -9.75 -24.67
N ALA A 128 0.90 -8.79 -25.60
CA ALA A 128 -0.19 -8.49 -26.53
C ALA A 128 0.28 -7.90 -27.87
N GLY A 129 -0.62 -7.82 -28.85
CA GLY A 129 -0.37 -7.21 -30.17
C GLY A 129 0.32 -8.11 -31.20
N THR A 130 0.44 -7.60 -32.42
CA THR A 130 1.18 -8.24 -33.54
C THR A 130 2.02 -7.18 -34.27
N PRO A 131 3.36 -7.19 -34.14
CA PRO A 131 4.18 -8.12 -33.36
C PRO A 131 3.89 -8.04 -31.85
N GLN A 132 4.18 -9.12 -31.12
CA GLN A 132 3.97 -9.20 -29.67
C GLN A 132 4.86 -8.18 -28.94
N ARG A 133 4.26 -7.44 -28.00
CA ARG A 133 4.91 -6.51 -27.08
C ARG A 133 4.54 -6.85 -25.64
N ALA A 134 5.38 -6.48 -24.68
CA ALA A 134 5.03 -6.55 -23.27
C ALA A 134 4.53 -5.19 -22.79
N PHE A 135 3.41 -5.19 -22.06
CA PHE A 135 2.77 -4.05 -21.44
C PHE A 135 2.93 -4.21 -19.93
N ILE A 136 3.52 -3.23 -19.26
CA ILE A 136 3.86 -3.28 -17.83
C ILE A 136 3.19 -2.09 -17.16
N THR A 137 2.36 -2.32 -16.14
CA THR A 137 1.82 -1.25 -15.31
C THR A 137 2.89 -0.75 -14.37
N CYS A 138 3.11 0.57 -14.35
CA CYS A 138 3.96 1.28 -13.40
C CYS A 138 3.04 2.22 -12.62
N SER A 139 2.76 1.85 -11.38
CA SER A 139 1.54 2.25 -10.70
C SER A 139 1.69 3.64 -10.05
N GLN A 140 2.79 3.90 -9.35
CA GLN A 140 3.11 5.20 -8.73
C GLN A 140 3.21 6.37 -9.73
N VAL A 141 3.51 6.08 -11.01
CA VAL A 141 3.61 7.07 -12.10
C VAL A 141 2.43 7.03 -13.08
N ASN A 142 1.35 6.32 -12.73
CA ASN A 142 0.08 6.26 -13.46
C ASN A 142 0.22 5.95 -14.95
N ARG A 143 0.96 4.89 -15.31
CA ARG A 143 1.23 4.57 -16.72
C ARG A 143 1.35 3.09 -17.03
N VAL A 144 1.32 2.79 -18.32
CA VAL A 144 1.74 1.51 -18.89
C VAL A 144 2.99 1.71 -19.74
N MET A 145 4.07 1.05 -19.38
CA MET A 145 5.30 0.94 -20.17
C MET A 145 5.12 -0.17 -21.22
N VAL A 146 5.54 0.08 -22.46
CA VAL A 146 5.45 -0.88 -23.57
C VAL A 146 6.83 -1.15 -24.13
N VAL A 147 7.26 -2.42 -24.08
CA VAL A 147 8.60 -2.85 -24.51
C VAL A 147 8.52 -3.92 -25.59
N ASN A 148 9.56 -3.97 -26.43
CA ASN A 148 9.79 -5.11 -27.30
C ASN A 148 10.47 -6.22 -26.47
N PRO A 149 9.80 -7.35 -26.21
CA PRO A 149 10.34 -8.40 -25.36
C PRO A 149 11.51 -9.18 -26.01
N ASN A 150 11.83 -8.90 -27.28
CA ASN A 150 13.03 -9.42 -27.97
C ASN A 150 14.18 -8.39 -28.03
N GLN A 151 13.99 -7.18 -27.51
CA GLN A 151 14.97 -6.08 -27.54
C GLN A 151 14.86 -5.26 -26.25
N LEU A 152 15.31 -5.83 -25.13
CA LEU A 152 15.12 -5.24 -23.80
C LEU A 152 15.87 -3.91 -23.60
N ASP A 153 16.94 -3.66 -24.37
CA ASP A 153 17.70 -2.40 -24.32
C ASP A 153 17.07 -1.26 -25.14
N ALA A 154 16.01 -1.54 -25.92
CA ALA A 154 15.33 -0.52 -26.70
C ALA A 154 14.50 0.40 -25.79
N ALA A 155 14.47 1.70 -26.11
CA ALA A 155 13.70 2.66 -25.33
C ALA A 155 12.19 2.29 -25.32
N PRO A 156 11.55 2.22 -24.14
CA PRO A 156 10.14 1.87 -24.04
C PRO A 156 9.23 2.99 -24.56
N GLN A 157 8.05 2.61 -25.08
CA GLN A 157 6.93 3.54 -25.22
C GLN A 157 6.19 3.64 -23.88
N ARG A 158 5.52 4.77 -23.64
CA ARG A 158 4.81 5.03 -22.38
C ARG A 158 3.41 5.55 -22.66
N ILE A 159 2.43 4.95 -22.01
CA ILE A 159 1.02 5.32 -22.11
C ILE A 159 0.60 5.89 -20.76
N ALA A 160 0.35 7.20 -20.70
CA ALA A 160 -0.20 7.81 -19.50
C ALA A 160 -1.65 7.36 -19.31
N LEU A 161 -1.99 6.92 -18.11
CA LEU A 161 -3.35 6.59 -17.71
C LEU A 161 -3.93 7.75 -16.89
N LYS A 162 -5.22 8.00 -17.05
CA LYS A 162 -5.95 9.02 -16.30
C LYS A 162 -6.67 8.37 -15.11
N GLY A 163 -5.91 7.72 -14.24
CA GLY A 163 -6.38 7.08 -13.02
C GLY A 163 -5.19 6.83 -12.09
N GLU A 164 -5.46 6.71 -10.79
CA GLU A 164 -4.43 6.52 -9.78
C GLU A 164 -4.09 5.04 -9.59
N ASP A 165 -2.80 4.76 -9.53
CA ASP A 165 -2.22 3.47 -9.17
C ASP A 165 -2.75 2.29 -10.04
N PRO A 166 -2.63 2.34 -11.38
CA PRO A 166 -3.03 1.22 -12.24
C PRO A 166 -2.21 -0.04 -11.92
N ARG A 167 -2.87 -1.18 -11.64
CA ARG A 167 -2.20 -2.42 -11.22
C ARG A 167 -2.46 -3.59 -12.17
N ALA A 168 -3.56 -4.31 -11.99
CA ALA A 168 -3.81 -5.58 -12.68
C ALA A 168 -4.00 -5.41 -14.20
N LEU A 169 -3.45 -6.36 -14.97
CA LEU A 169 -3.57 -6.41 -16.43
C LEU A 169 -4.26 -7.69 -16.91
N ALA A 170 -5.10 -7.56 -17.94
CA ALA A 170 -5.53 -8.69 -18.76
C ALA A 170 -5.55 -8.34 -20.25
N VAL A 171 -5.65 -9.36 -21.09
CA VAL A 171 -5.58 -9.22 -22.55
C VAL A 171 -6.77 -9.90 -23.21
N SER A 172 -7.34 -9.24 -24.21
CA SER A 172 -8.35 -9.84 -25.09
C SER A 172 -7.80 -11.08 -25.81
N ALA A 173 -8.66 -12.05 -26.13
CA ALA A 173 -8.25 -13.33 -26.73
C ALA A 173 -7.50 -13.19 -28.07
N ASN A 174 -7.76 -12.14 -28.84
CA ASN A 174 -7.08 -11.85 -30.10
C ASN A 174 -5.82 -10.96 -29.93
N GLY A 175 -5.46 -10.59 -28.70
CA GLY A 175 -4.33 -9.73 -28.40
C GLY A 175 -4.52 -8.27 -28.82
N ARG A 176 -5.71 -7.83 -29.26
CA ARG A 176 -5.95 -6.47 -29.76
C ARG A 176 -6.04 -5.44 -28.65
N TYR A 177 -6.66 -5.79 -27.52
CA TYR A 177 -6.83 -4.92 -26.37
C TYR A 177 -6.09 -5.44 -25.14
N VAL A 178 -5.46 -4.52 -24.42
CA VAL A 178 -4.97 -4.70 -23.06
C VAL A 178 -5.88 -3.90 -22.13
N TYR A 179 -6.26 -4.51 -21.02
CA TYR A 179 -7.12 -3.94 -20.00
C TYR A 179 -6.29 -3.70 -18.74
N ALA A 180 -6.41 -2.51 -18.12
CA ALA A 180 -5.75 -2.20 -16.86
C ALA A 180 -6.76 -1.71 -15.82
N ALA A 181 -6.83 -2.38 -14.66
CA ALA A 181 -7.63 -1.93 -13.54
C ALA A 181 -6.92 -0.77 -12.81
N ILE A 182 -7.67 0.29 -12.54
CA ILE A 182 -7.20 1.45 -11.77
C ILE A 182 -7.46 1.15 -10.29
N PHE A 183 -6.42 0.77 -9.55
CA PHE A 183 -6.57 0.24 -8.20
C PHE A 183 -7.21 1.27 -7.27
N GLU A 184 -6.76 2.53 -7.33
CA GLU A 184 -7.25 3.63 -6.49
C GLU A 184 -8.16 4.60 -7.28
N SER A 185 -9.18 4.05 -7.95
CA SER A 185 -10.05 4.83 -8.86
C SER A 185 -10.93 5.88 -8.17
N GLY A 186 -11.32 5.61 -6.91
CA GLY A 186 -12.35 6.38 -6.20
C GLY A 186 -13.78 5.88 -6.48
N ASN A 187 -14.77 6.42 -5.78
CA ASN A 187 -16.19 6.03 -5.90
C ASN A 187 -17.11 7.18 -6.35
N GLY A 188 -16.55 8.12 -7.12
CA GLY A 188 -17.25 9.34 -7.51
C GLY A 188 -17.65 10.22 -6.32
N THR A 189 -16.88 10.23 -5.22
CA THR A 189 -17.06 11.16 -4.10
C THR A 189 -16.00 12.27 -4.11
N THR A 190 -16.35 13.45 -3.61
CA THR A 190 -15.42 14.56 -3.39
C THR A 190 -15.81 15.35 -2.15
N ILE A 191 -14.88 16.16 -1.64
CA ILE A 191 -15.11 17.02 -0.48
C ILE A 191 -15.47 18.45 -0.88
N LEU A 192 -16.49 18.99 -0.24
CA LEU A 192 -16.78 20.43 -0.18
C LEU A 192 -16.11 21.01 1.06
N GLY A 193 -15.23 21.99 0.84
CA GLY A 193 -14.55 22.71 1.92
C GLY A 193 -15.57 23.34 2.86
N GLY A 194 -15.41 23.09 4.16
CA GLY A 194 -16.39 23.54 5.15
C GLY A 194 -15.83 23.89 6.53
N GLY A 195 -14.53 23.72 6.74
CA GLY A 195 -13.88 24.00 8.02
C GLY A 195 -13.28 25.39 8.14
N SER A 196 -13.11 26.17 7.07
CA SER A 196 -12.61 27.55 7.22
C SER A 196 -13.72 28.52 7.62
N VAL A 197 -13.44 29.37 8.63
CA VAL A 197 -14.28 30.53 9.00
C VAL A 197 -13.79 31.82 8.36
N ASP A 198 -12.66 31.79 7.66
CA ASP A 198 -12.13 32.94 6.93
C ASP A 198 -12.86 33.07 5.58
N PRO A 199 -13.60 34.17 5.34
CA PRO A 199 -14.31 34.38 4.08
C PRO A 199 -13.38 34.58 2.87
N THR A 200 -12.08 34.73 3.10
CA THR A 200 -11.05 34.88 2.06
C THR A 200 -10.27 33.60 1.78
N ALA A 201 -10.53 32.52 2.53
CA ALA A 201 -9.87 31.24 2.32
C ALA A 201 -10.21 30.64 0.96
N HIS A 202 -9.24 29.91 0.39
CA HIS A 202 -9.43 29.13 -0.83
C HIS A 202 -9.12 27.65 -0.60
N PRO A 203 -10.00 26.72 -1.02
CA PRO A 203 -11.34 26.98 -1.56
C PRO A 203 -12.27 27.65 -0.53
N PRO A 204 -13.24 28.47 -0.99
CA PRO A 204 -14.25 29.03 -0.11
C PRO A 204 -15.03 27.93 0.62
N ASN A 205 -15.54 28.26 1.81
CA ASN A 205 -16.42 27.38 2.57
C ASN A 205 -17.76 27.22 1.86
N ALA A 206 -17.86 26.17 1.05
CA ALA A 206 -19.04 25.87 0.23
C ALA A 206 -20.23 25.41 1.08
N VAL A 207 -19.99 24.79 2.23
CA VAL A 207 -21.05 24.29 3.12
C VAL A 207 -21.81 25.45 3.78
N ASN A 208 -21.12 26.54 4.08
CA ASN A 208 -21.71 27.78 4.59
C ASN A 208 -22.32 28.68 3.50
N ASP A 209 -22.24 28.30 2.21
CA ASP A 209 -22.80 29.10 1.14
C ASP A 209 -24.34 29.09 1.20
N PRO A 210 -25.01 30.26 1.25
CA PRO A 210 -26.48 30.34 1.32
C PRO A 210 -27.17 29.85 0.04
N ARG A 211 -26.44 29.67 -1.07
CA ARG A 211 -26.94 29.04 -2.30
C ARG A 211 -26.96 27.52 -2.21
N GLY A 212 -26.28 26.94 -1.21
CA GLY A 212 -26.33 25.50 -0.94
C GLY A 212 -27.70 25.05 -0.43
N PRO A 213 -27.98 23.73 -0.45
CA PRO A 213 -29.31 23.19 -0.15
C PRO A 213 -29.84 23.50 1.26
N TYR A 214 -28.95 23.80 2.20
CA TYR A 214 -29.29 24.10 3.59
C TYR A 214 -29.14 25.58 3.94
N ALA A 215 -29.05 26.47 2.95
CA ALA A 215 -28.96 27.92 3.15
C ALA A 215 -27.85 28.32 4.15
N GLY A 216 -26.69 27.67 4.07
CA GLY A 216 -25.50 27.95 4.88
C GLY A 216 -25.46 27.31 6.27
N VAL A 217 -26.38 26.39 6.61
CA VAL A 217 -26.33 25.63 7.87
C VAL A 217 -25.17 24.64 7.85
N ASN A 218 -24.24 24.78 8.80
CA ASN A 218 -23.07 23.91 8.97
C ASN A 218 -22.90 23.51 10.45
N PRO A 219 -22.84 22.20 10.81
CA PRO A 219 -22.98 21.03 9.94
C PRO A 219 -24.40 20.90 9.35
N PRO A 220 -24.56 20.46 8.09
CA PRO A 220 -25.87 20.19 7.54
C PRO A 220 -26.49 18.94 8.18
N PRO A 221 -27.83 18.88 8.35
CA PRO A 221 -28.52 17.69 8.83
C PRO A 221 -28.28 16.49 7.91
N ASN A 222 -28.30 15.28 8.46
CA ASN A 222 -28.16 14.03 7.70
C ASN A 222 -29.45 13.17 7.71
N ALA A 223 -30.53 13.66 8.32
CA ALA A 223 -31.81 12.96 8.38
C ALA A 223 -32.99 13.95 8.35
N GLY A 224 -33.45 14.31 7.15
CA GLY A 224 -34.46 15.36 6.96
C GLY A 224 -33.94 16.69 7.50
N SER A 225 -34.62 17.23 8.51
CA SER A 225 -34.18 18.44 9.24
C SER A 225 -33.45 18.15 10.55
N LEU A 226 -33.15 16.87 10.83
CA LEU A 226 -32.56 16.39 12.08
C LEU A 226 -31.21 15.72 11.85
N PHE A 227 -30.60 15.26 12.95
CA PHE A 227 -29.41 14.42 12.94
C PHE A 227 -29.78 12.98 13.33
N SER A 228 -29.15 12.01 12.65
CA SER A 228 -29.14 10.61 13.04
C SER A 228 -27.69 10.17 13.27
N PRO A 229 -27.29 9.74 14.47
CA PRO A 229 -28.06 9.81 15.71
C PRO A 229 -28.35 11.25 16.15
N ALA A 230 -29.26 11.42 17.11
CA ALA A 230 -29.58 12.74 17.64
C ALA A 230 -28.37 13.35 18.36
N LYS A 231 -28.20 14.67 18.23
CA LYS A 231 -27.13 15.40 18.93
C LYS A 231 -27.32 15.32 20.44
N ASN A 232 -26.24 15.07 21.16
CA ASN A 232 -26.21 15.16 22.61
C ASN A 232 -26.39 16.63 23.06
N PRO A 233 -27.48 16.99 23.77
CA PRO A 233 -27.77 18.37 24.14
C PRO A 233 -26.82 18.94 25.21
N ALA A 234 -26.00 18.10 25.85
CA ALA A 234 -24.99 18.54 26.82
C ALA A 234 -23.71 19.07 26.16
N ASN A 235 -23.50 18.78 24.88
CA ASN A 235 -22.32 19.25 24.15
C ASN A 235 -22.50 20.73 23.72
N PRO A 236 -21.39 21.48 23.56
CA PRO A 236 -21.43 22.78 22.91
C PRO A 236 -21.88 22.65 21.44
N PRO A 237 -22.16 23.77 20.74
CA PRO A 237 -22.40 23.73 19.31
C PRO A 237 -21.28 22.97 18.58
N PRO A 238 -21.62 22.08 17.63
CA PRO A 238 -20.61 21.38 16.84
C PRO A 238 -19.81 22.39 16.01
N PRO A 239 -18.53 22.10 15.71
CA PRO A 239 -17.75 22.92 14.79
C PRO A 239 -18.38 22.88 13.38
N ALA A 240 -18.15 23.92 12.59
CA ALA A 240 -18.38 23.86 11.15
C ALA A 240 -17.43 22.83 10.52
N VAL A 241 -17.89 22.07 9.54
CA VAL A 241 -17.16 20.94 8.95
C VAL A 241 -17.30 20.91 7.43
N GLY A 242 -16.34 20.26 6.75
CA GLY A 242 -16.50 19.88 5.35
C GLY A 242 -17.64 18.87 5.15
N LEU A 243 -18.06 18.71 3.89
CA LEU A 243 -19.11 17.76 3.51
C LEU A 243 -18.65 16.87 2.36
N ILE A 244 -18.85 15.56 2.49
CA ILE A 244 -18.64 14.61 1.40
C ILE A 244 -19.90 14.54 0.55
N VAL A 245 -19.74 14.67 -0.76
CA VAL A 245 -20.83 14.50 -1.74
C VAL A 245 -20.46 13.43 -2.75
N ARG A 246 -21.46 12.63 -3.17
CA ARG A 246 -21.32 11.54 -4.14
C ARG A 246 -22.07 11.85 -5.43
N LYS A 247 -21.42 11.63 -6.57
CA LYS A 247 -22.06 11.76 -7.88
C LYS A 247 -23.00 10.58 -8.13
N ASN A 248 -24.28 10.83 -8.37
CA ASN A 248 -25.26 9.79 -8.71
C ASN A 248 -25.25 9.46 -10.22
N ALA A 249 -26.05 8.47 -10.64
CA ALA A 249 -26.12 8.01 -12.04
C ALA A 249 -26.65 9.08 -13.02
N LEU A 250 -27.35 10.09 -12.53
CA LEU A 250 -27.84 11.24 -13.32
C LEU A 250 -26.80 12.38 -13.38
N GLY A 251 -25.60 12.14 -12.86
CA GLY A 251 -24.51 13.10 -12.84
C GLY A 251 -24.63 14.20 -11.78
N ARG A 252 -25.56 14.06 -10.81
CA ARG A 252 -25.78 15.04 -9.75
C ARG A 252 -24.98 14.70 -8.50
N TRP A 253 -24.45 15.71 -7.83
CA TRP A 253 -23.66 15.57 -6.61
C TRP A 253 -24.57 15.64 -5.39
N MET A 254 -24.71 14.53 -4.67
CA MET A 254 -25.68 14.38 -3.59
C MET A 254 -24.96 14.17 -2.25
N ASP A 255 -25.52 14.69 -1.16
CA ASP A 255 -25.12 14.29 0.19
C ASP A 255 -25.94 13.08 0.70
N ASP A 256 -25.65 12.65 1.93
CA ASP A 256 -26.33 11.56 2.62
C ASP A 256 -27.79 11.83 3.02
N ASN A 257 -28.25 13.06 2.86
CA ASN A 257 -29.64 13.47 3.07
C ASN A 257 -30.37 13.72 1.75
N THR A 258 -29.78 13.27 0.62
CA THR A 258 -30.31 13.37 -0.74
C THR A 258 -30.44 14.79 -1.28
N ALA A 259 -29.76 15.77 -0.69
CA ALA A 259 -29.75 17.14 -1.19
C ALA A 259 -28.74 17.32 -2.33
N ASP A 260 -29.08 18.17 -3.30
CA ASP A 260 -28.34 18.33 -4.56
C ASP A 260 -27.37 19.52 -4.50
N TRP A 261 -26.08 19.23 -4.51
CA TRP A 261 -24.96 20.17 -4.47
C TRP A 261 -24.36 20.45 -5.85
N THR A 262 -24.97 19.96 -6.93
CA THR A 262 -24.42 20.02 -8.30
C THR A 262 -24.03 21.42 -8.73
N ASP A 263 -24.84 22.42 -8.40
CA ASP A 263 -24.60 23.82 -8.75
C ASP A 263 -23.30 24.37 -8.15
N LEU A 264 -22.94 23.94 -6.94
CA LEU A 264 -21.72 24.35 -6.23
C LEU A 264 -20.51 23.45 -6.55
N VAL A 265 -20.72 22.25 -7.09
CA VAL A 265 -19.60 21.36 -7.48
C VAL A 265 -19.21 21.56 -8.94
N SER A 266 -20.18 21.49 -9.85
CA SER A 266 -19.93 21.42 -11.30
C SER A 266 -20.77 22.43 -12.12
N GLY A 267 -21.80 23.02 -11.52
CA GLY A 267 -22.71 23.93 -12.19
C GLY A 267 -22.25 25.39 -12.22
N PRO A 268 -23.17 26.33 -12.49
CA PRO A 268 -22.85 27.75 -12.64
C PRO A 268 -22.26 28.42 -11.40
N ASN A 269 -22.47 27.85 -10.21
CA ASN A 269 -21.95 28.38 -8.94
C ASN A 269 -20.70 27.64 -8.45
N ALA A 270 -20.04 26.83 -9.29
CA ALA A 270 -18.89 26.01 -8.90
C ALA A 270 -17.74 26.80 -8.24
N SER A 271 -17.58 28.08 -8.62
CA SER A 271 -16.58 28.97 -8.00
C SER A 271 -16.79 29.17 -6.49
N GLY A 272 -18.02 28.98 -6.00
CA GLY A 272 -18.34 28.97 -4.56
C GLY A 272 -17.73 27.82 -3.78
N SER A 273 -17.15 26.82 -4.46
CA SER A 273 -16.36 25.75 -3.84
C SER A 273 -14.92 25.71 -4.36
N GLY A 274 -14.45 26.80 -4.99
CA GLY A 274 -13.11 26.89 -5.60
C GLY A 274 -12.98 26.14 -6.94
N ARG A 275 -14.06 25.49 -7.42
CA ARG A 275 -14.06 24.71 -8.65
C ARG A 275 -14.35 25.56 -9.89
N ARG A 276 -13.85 25.12 -11.03
CA ARG A 276 -14.29 25.64 -12.34
C ARG A 276 -15.71 25.16 -12.67
N THR A 277 -16.48 25.98 -13.36
CA THR A 277 -17.74 25.52 -13.98
C THR A 277 -17.43 24.36 -14.94
N GLY A 278 -18.17 23.27 -14.77
CA GLY A 278 -17.94 22.01 -15.48
C GLY A 278 -16.88 21.10 -14.85
N TRP A 279 -16.39 21.39 -13.65
CA TRP A 279 -15.49 20.49 -12.93
C TRP A 279 -16.11 19.10 -12.76
N ASP A 280 -15.31 18.05 -12.93
CA ASP A 280 -15.75 16.67 -12.75
C ASP A 280 -14.69 15.76 -12.11
N LEU A 281 -15.17 14.67 -11.51
CA LEU A 281 -14.38 13.50 -11.13
C LEU A 281 -14.84 12.33 -12.02
N PRO A 282 -14.09 11.99 -13.08
CA PRO A 282 -14.56 11.05 -14.10
C PRO A 282 -14.71 9.60 -13.66
N ASP A 283 -14.11 9.20 -12.53
CA ASP A 283 -14.27 7.86 -11.92
C ASP A 283 -13.89 6.73 -12.89
N ARG A 284 -12.64 6.73 -13.35
CA ARG A 284 -12.13 5.85 -14.42
C ARG A 284 -11.53 4.58 -13.83
N ASP A 285 -12.27 3.49 -13.85
CA ASP A 285 -11.90 2.24 -13.16
C ASP A 285 -11.14 1.23 -14.01
N LEU A 286 -11.40 1.22 -15.31
CA LEU A 286 -10.82 0.24 -16.24
C LEU A 286 -10.36 0.95 -17.50
N ALA A 287 -9.04 1.00 -17.71
CA ALA A 287 -8.45 1.45 -18.96
C ALA A 287 -8.51 0.34 -20.01
N ILE A 288 -8.89 0.69 -21.24
CA ILE A 288 -8.94 -0.19 -22.41
C ILE A 288 -7.99 0.37 -23.45
N ILE A 289 -6.87 -0.32 -23.65
CA ILE A 289 -5.74 0.10 -24.47
C ILE A 289 -5.75 -0.68 -25.78
N ASP A 290 -5.85 0.01 -26.91
CA ASP A 290 -5.71 -0.60 -28.23
C ASP A 290 -4.22 -0.84 -28.54
N THR A 291 -3.86 -2.10 -28.78
CA THR A 291 -2.46 -2.52 -28.97
C THR A 291 -1.89 -2.19 -30.35
N THR A 292 -2.65 -1.56 -31.24
CA THR A 292 -2.12 -1.06 -32.53
C THR A 292 -1.84 0.43 -32.43
N THR A 293 -2.79 1.18 -31.89
CA THR A 293 -2.74 2.65 -31.84
C THR A 293 -2.16 3.21 -30.54
N LEU A 294 -2.16 2.40 -29.47
CA LEU A 294 -1.90 2.80 -28.08
C LEU A 294 -2.92 3.82 -27.53
N GLY A 295 -4.06 3.98 -28.19
CA GLY A 295 -5.16 4.80 -27.70
C GLY A 295 -5.83 4.17 -26.49
N VAL A 296 -6.28 5.01 -25.55
CA VAL A 296 -6.92 4.58 -24.30
C VAL A 296 -8.36 5.08 -24.24
N THR A 297 -9.27 4.16 -23.91
CA THR A 297 -10.65 4.46 -23.51
C THR A 297 -10.91 3.91 -22.11
N TYR A 298 -12.03 4.24 -21.47
CA TYR A 298 -12.29 3.87 -20.08
C TYR A 298 -13.71 3.37 -19.87
N ALA A 299 -13.85 2.32 -19.05
CA ALA A 299 -15.09 2.09 -18.29
C ALA A 299 -15.01 2.84 -16.96
N ARG A 300 -16.18 3.19 -16.40
CA ARG A 300 -16.31 4.10 -15.27
C ARG A 300 -17.38 3.61 -14.30
N ARG A 301 -17.30 4.06 -13.05
CA ARG A 301 -18.25 3.80 -11.97
C ARG A 301 -18.44 2.32 -11.63
N LEU A 302 -17.33 1.59 -11.51
CA LEU A 302 -17.33 0.19 -11.11
C LEU A 302 -17.27 0.07 -9.58
N MET A 303 -16.26 0.66 -8.93
CA MET A 303 -15.99 0.58 -7.48
C MET A 303 -14.74 1.41 -7.10
N ASN A 304 -14.50 1.73 -5.81
CA ASN A 304 -13.32 2.52 -5.42
C ASN A 304 -11.98 1.78 -5.47
N MET A 305 -11.96 0.51 -5.08
CA MET A 305 -10.74 -0.30 -5.13
C MET A 305 -10.88 -1.37 -6.19
N ASN A 306 -10.30 -1.21 -7.38
CA ASN A 306 -10.34 -2.23 -8.45
C ASN A 306 -9.16 -3.20 -8.28
N MET A 307 -9.39 -4.28 -7.55
CA MET A 307 -8.33 -5.13 -7.00
C MET A 307 -7.78 -6.17 -8.00
N ALA A 308 -8.64 -6.78 -8.82
CA ALA A 308 -8.22 -7.76 -9.82
C ALA A 308 -9.17 -7.79 -11.01
N LEU A 309 -8.71 -8.33 -12.14
CA LEU A 309 -9.54 -8.45 -13.35
C LEU A 309 -9.24 -9.71 -14.16
N ALA A 310 -10.23 -10.19 -14.92
CA ALA A 310 -10.11 -11.32 -15.82
C ALA A 310 -10.99 -11.14 -17.05
N VAL A 311 -10.63 -11.79 -18.17
CA VAL A 311 -11.44 -11.77 -19.39
C VAL A 311 -12.32 -13.02 -19.43
N HIS A 312 -13.63 -12.82 -19.52
CA HIS A 312 -14.59 -13.89 -19.78
C HIS A 312 -14.38 -14.42 -21.21
N PRO A 313 -14.55 -15.74 -21.49
CA PRO A 313 -14.36 -16.30 -22.83
C PRO A 313 -15.16 -15.65 -23.97
N SER A 314 -16.26 -14.95 -23.67
CA SER A 314 -17.02 -14.15 -24.65
C SER A 314 -16.35 -12.83 -25.06
N GLY A 315 -15.32 -12.37 -24.32
CA GLY A 315 -14.64 -11.10 -24.52
C GLY A 315 -15.01 -9.99 -23.53
N SER A 316 -16.04 -10.18 -22.68
CA SER A 316 -16.34 -9.24 -21.59
C SER A 316 -15.25 -9.28 -20.51
N VAL A 317 -15.01 -8.15 -19.86
CA VAL A 317 -14.00 -8.03 -18.79
C VAL A 317 -14.69 -8.02 -17.44
N THR A 318 -14.23 -8.87 -16.54
CA THR A 318 -14.63 -8.91 -15.13
C THR A 318 -13.63 -8.12 -14.31
N VAL A 319 -14.11 -7.25 -13.44
CA VAL A 319 -13.31 -6.56 -12.41
C VAL A 319 -13.90 -6.87 -11.04
N VAL A 320 -13.08 -7.18 -10.04
CA VAL A 320 -13.51 -7.42 -8.66
C VAL A 320 -12.81 -6.46 -7.71
N GLY A 321 -13.48 -6.13 -6.61
CA GLY A 321 -12.99 -5.14 -5.68
C GLY A 321 -14.01 -4.70 -4.64
N THR A 322 -13.83 -3.51 -4.08
CA THR A 322 -14.71 -2.95 -3.05
C THR A 322 -15.18 -1.55 -3.41
N ASP A 323 -16.43 -1.22 -3.07
CA ASP A 323 -17.01 0.12 -3.21
C ASP A 323 -17.49 0.65 -1.86
N ALA A 324 -16.87 1.74 -1.40
CA ALA A 324 -17.16 2.39 -0.13
C ALA A 324 -18.40 3.31 -0.18
N HIS A 325 -19.02 3.52 0.98
CA HIS A 325 -20.13 4.43 1.22
C HIS A 325 -19.72 5.57 2.17
N ASN A 326 -18.59 6.23 1.87
CA ASN A 326 -18.01 7.27 2.71
C ASN A 326 -18.81 8.58 2.75
N GLU A 327 -19.76 8.76 1.83
CA GLU A 327 -20.72 9.86 1.87
C GLU A 327 -21.67 9.79 3.06
N VAL A 328 -21.92 8.59 3.60
CA VAL A 328 -22.87 8.37 4.69
C VAL A 328 -22.26 8.79 6.02
N ARG A 329 -22.77 9.88 6.62
CA ARG A 329 -22.27 10.36 7.90
C ARG A 329 -22.98 9.66 9.04
N PHE A 330 -22.22 8.76 9.64
CA PHE A 330 -21.61 8.84 10.98
C PHE A 330 -21.28 7.41 11.36
N GLU A 331 -20.30 7.21 12.27
CA GLU A 331 -19.86 5.85 12.65
C GLU A 331 -21.06 4.93 13.01
N PRO A 332 -22.06 5.36 13.81
CA PRO A 332 -23.22 4.51 14.12
C PRO A 332 -24.10 4.16 12.92
N ASN A 333 -24.11 4.97 11.85
CA ASN A 333 -24.94 4.73 10.67
C ASN A 333 -24.30 3.74 9.70
N VAL A 334 -22.96 3.75 9.62
CA VAL A 334 -22.19 2.91 8.69
C VAL A 334 -21.72 1.59 9.32
N ASN A 335 -21.88 1.42 10.63
CA ASN A 335 -21.53 0.22 11.40
C ASN A 335 -21.86 -1.09 10.64
N GLY A 336 -20.82 -1.87 10.34
CA GLY A 336 -20.90 -3.18 9.70
C GLY A 336 -21.10 -3.15 8.18
N ARG A 337 -21.33 -1.99 7.57
CA ARG A 337 -21.89 -1.87 6.21
C ARG A 337 -21.35 -0.71 5.39
N PHE A 338 -20.17 -0.21 5.74
CA PHE A 338 -19.55 0.97 5.13
C PHE A 338 -19.00 0.73 3.71
N LEU A 339 -19.03 -0.49 3.19
CA LEU A 339 -18.73 -0.79 1.79
C LEU A 339 -19.50 -2.00 1.26
N ARG A 340 -19.34 -2.29 -0.04
CA ARG A 340 -19.75 -3.52 -0.70
C ARG A 340 -18.57 -4.19 -1.37
N VAL A 341 -18.63 -5.51 -1.49
CA VAL A 341 -17.63 -6.33 -2.19
C VAL A 341 -18.24 -6.74 -3.53
N LEU A 342 -17.65 -6.31 -4.63
CA LEU A 342 -18.32 -6.25 -5.93
C LEU A 342 -17.59 -7.03 -7.02
N MET A 343 -18.37 -7.45 -8.01
CA MET A 343 -17.93 -7.99 -9.29
C MET A 343 -18.61 -7.19 -10.42
N ALA A 344 -17.84 -6.45 -11.19
CA ALA A 344 -18.31 -5.73 -12.36
C ALA A 344 -18.01 -6.49 -13.66
N MET A 345 -18.94 -6.47 -14.61
CA MET A 345 -18.83 -7.03 -15.95
C MET A 345 -18.92 -5.88 -16.96
N VAL A 346 -17.89 -5.75 -17.80
CA VAL A 346 -17.76 -4.69 -18.80
C VAL A 346 -17.72 -5.31 -20.20
N ASP A 347 -18.57 -4.86 -21.12
CA ASP A 347 -18.36 -5.10 -22.55
C ASP A 347 -17.38 -4.03 -23.07
N PRO A 348 -16.17 -4.39 -23.54
CA PRO A 348 -15.21 -3.42 -24.06
C PRO A 348 -15.72 -2.61 -25.26
N ASN A 349 -16.73 -3.11 -25.99
CA ASN A 349 -17.35 -2.38 -27.10
C ASN A 349 -18.44 -1.40 -26.63
N ASN A 350 -18.91 -1.54 -25.39
CA ASN A 350 -19.84 -0.63 -24.74
C ASN A 350 -19.43 -0.36 -23.28
N PRO A 351 -18.28 0.28 -23.05
CA PRO A 351 -17.72 0.45 -21.70
C PRO A 351 -18.52 1.41 -20.82
N ALA A 352 -19.51 2.12 -21.37
CA ALA A 352 -20.38 3.04 -20.66
C ALA A 352 -21.57 2.36 -19.96
N SER A 353 -21.75 1.04 -20.09
CA SER A 353 -22.86 0.30 -19.49
C SER A 353 -22.38 -0.96 -18.78
N PRO A 354 -21.58 -0.84 -17.71
CA PRO A 354 -21.15 -1.98 -16.91
C PRO A 354 -22.34 -2.59 -16.15
N VAL A 355 -22.25 -3.88 -15.85
CA VAL A 355 -23.17 -4.57 -14.93
C VAL A 355 -22.41 -4.91 -13.67
N VAL A 356 -22.92 -4.46 -12.52
CA VAL A 356 -22.25 -4.65 -11.22
C VAL A 356 -23.09 -5.58 -10.36
N HIS A 357 -22.44 -6.58 -9.76
CA HIS A 357 -23.05 -7.57 -8.89
C HIS A 357 -22.38 -7.53 -7.52
N ASP A 358 -23.21 -7.65 -6.48
CA ASP A 358 -22.71 -7.91 -5.12
C ASP A 358 -22.16 -9.34 -5.07
N LEU A 359 -20.92 -9.47 -4.59
CA LEU A 359 -20.34 -10.78 -4.36
C LEU A 359 -21.00 -11.45 -3.16
N ASN A 360 -21.62 -10.74 -2.22
CA ASN A 360 -22.27 -11.31 -1.03
C ASN A 360 -23.80 -11.19 -1.06
N PRO A 361 -24.50 -11.77 -2.06
CA PRO A 361 -25.94 -11.56 -2.26
C PRO A 361 -26.82 -12.17 -1.15
N HIS A 362 -26.24 -12.98 -0.25
CA HIS A 362 -26.93 -13.50 0.94
C HIS A 362 -27.09 -12.43 2.04
N LEU A 363 -26.38 -11.31 1.97
CA LEU A 363 -26.48 -10.21 2.92
C LEU A 363 -27.54 -9.20 2.49
N THR A 364 -28.42 -8.81 3.42
CA THR A 364 -29.41 -7.74 3.19
C THR A 364 -28.91 -6.35 3.57
N TYR A 365 -27.84 -6.29 4.38
CA TYR A 365 -27.24 -5.06 4.94
C TYR A 365 -28.18 -4.22 5.81
N ALA A 366 -29.33 -4.79 6.21
CA ALA A 366 -30.31 -4.12 7.07
C ALA A 366 -29.81 -4.00 8.52
N THR A 367 -29.02 -4.97 8.98
CA THR A 367 -28.42 -5.02 10.32
C THR A 367 -26.89 -5.02 10.24
N PRO A 368 -26.19 -4.52 11.28
CA PRO A 368 -24.72 -4.49 11.30
C PRO A 368 -24.08 -5.87 11.50
N THR A 369 -24.86 -6.85 11.96
CA THR A 369 -24.38 -8.19 12.31
C THR A 369 -25.35 -9.29 11.89
N VAL A 370 -24.80 -10.47 11.61
CA VAL A 370 -25.51 -11.74 11.34
C VAL A 370 -24.85 -12.88 12.14
N SER A 371 -25.42 -14.09 12.15
CA SER A 371 -24.80 -15.23 12.84
C SER A 371 -23.47 -15.64 12.19
N GLN A 372 -22.56 -16.23 12.97
CA GLN A 372 -21.25 -16.68 12.46
C GLN A 372 -21.36 -17.60 11.25
N THR A 373 -22.34 -18.49 11.21
CA THR A 373 -22.58 -19.38 10.06
C THR A 373 -22.90 -18.62 8.77
N VAL A 374 -23.53 -17.46 8.86
CA VAL A 374 -23.81 -16.58 7.71
C VAL A 374 -22.58 -15.71 7.40
N ARG A 375 -21.86 -15.20 8.42
CA ARG A 375 -20.59 -14.45 8.23
C ARG A 375 -19.59 -15.26 7.43
N ASN A 376 -19.41 -16.54 7.76
CA ASN A 376 -18.45 -17.43 7.10
C ASN A 376 -18.81 -17.75 5.63
N GLN A 377 -19.95 -17.27 5.12
CA GLN A 377 -20.32 -17.36 3.69
C GLN A 377 -19.87 -16.14 2.89
N SER A 378 -19.47 -15.08 3.58
CA SER A 378 -19.07 -13.83 2.96
C SER A 378 -17.66 -13.92 2.37
N VAL A 379 -17.43 -13.19 1.29
CA VAL A 379 -16.11 -12.88 0.75
C VAL A 379 -15.77 -11.44 1.09
N GLY A 380 -14.54 -11.22 1.55
CA GLY A 380 -13.98 -9.92 1.89
C GLY A 380 -12.58 -9.77 1.28
N ASP A 381 -12.24 -8.54 0.89
CA ASP A 381 -10.96 -8.15 0.27
C ASP A 381 -10.60 -9.03 -0.97
N PRO A 382 -11.34 -8.91 -2.08
CA PRO A 382 -11.21 -9.82 -3.22
C PRO A 382 -9.98 -9.52 -4.07
N ARG A 383 -9.00 -10.44 -4.13
CA ARG A 383 -7.67 -10.14 -4.73
C ARG A 383 -7.32 -10.91 -6.00
N GLY A 384 -8.16 -11.83 -6.44
CA GLY A 384 -7.93 -12.63 -7.63
C GLY A 384 -9.23 -13.11 -8.25
N VAL A 385 -9.28 -13.19 -9.57
CA VAL A 385 -10.44 -13.69 -10.31
C VAL A 385 -10.00 -14.47 -11.53
N VAL A 386 -10.64 -15.62 -11.81
CA VAL A 386 -10.43 -16.40 -13.04
C VAL A 386 -11.73 -17.01 -13.53
N TRP A 387 -11.90 -17.10 -14.85
CA TRP A 387 -13.01 -17.81 -15.48
C TRP A 387 -12.62 -19.24 -15.87
N ASN A 388 -13.57 -20.16 -15.75
CA ASN A 388 -13.43 -21.44 -16.42
C ASN A 388 -13.51 -21.27 -17.94
N SER A 389 -12.94 -22.22 -18.69
CA SER A 389 -12.88 -22.16 -20.15
C SER A 389 -14.25 -22.10 -20.83
N SER A 390 -15.30 -22.62 -20.18
CA SER A 390 -16.68 -22.54 -20.67
C SER A 390 -17.39 -21.21 -20.42
N GLY A 391 -16.83 -20.32 -19.58
CA GLY A 391 -17.48 -19.07 -19.17
C GLY A 391 -18.68 -19.25 -18.23
N THR A 392 -18.86 -20.44 -17.66
CA THR A 392 -20.01 -20.73 -16.79
C THR A 392 -19.76 -20.40 -15.31
N ARG A 393 -18.49 -20.31 -14.91
CA ARG A 393 -18.08 -20.02 -13.53
C ARG A 393 -16.88 -19.08 -13.50
N ALA A 394 -16.99 -18.00 -12.74
CA ALA A 394 -15.87 -17.22 -12.23
C ALA A 394 -15.54 -17.68 -10.82
N PHE A 395 -14.26 -17.72 -10.48
CA PHE A 395 -13.77 -18.00 -9.12
C PHE A 395 -13.04 -16.79 -8.61
N VAL A 396 -13.41 -16.32 -7.42
CA VAL A 396 -12.86 -15.10 -6.81
C VAL A 396 -12.24 -15.44 -5.46
N THR A 397 -10.99 -15.07 -5.23
CA THR A 397 -10.31 -15.24 -3.93
C THR A 397 -10.69 -14.09 -3.00
N GLY A 398 -10.94 -14.39 -1.73
CA GLY A 398 -11.12 -13.38 -0.68
C GLY A 398 -9.96 -13.39 0.30
N MET A 399 -9.01 -12.46 0.14
CA MET A 399 -7.79 -12.40 0.96
C MET A 399 -8.13 -12.29 2.44
N GLY A 400 -9.09 -11.42 2.78
CA GLY A 400 -9.51 -11.21 4.16
C GLY A 400 -10.50 -12.25 4.69
N SER A 401 -11.00 -13.16 3.86
CA SER A 401 -12.03 -14.16 4.25
C SER A 401 -11.56 -15.61 4.12
N ASN A 402 -10.29 -15.81 3.71
CA ASN A 402 -9.65 -17.12 3.59
C ASN A 402 -10.49 -18.14 2.79
N ASN A 403 -11.19 -17.66 1.76
CA ASN A 403 -12.05 -18.48 0.92
C ASN A 403 -11.90 -18.15 -0.58
N VAL A 404 -12.45 -19.03 -1.40
CA VAL A 404 -12.74 -18.80 -2.82
C VAL A 404 -14.22 -18.96 -3.03
N VAL A 405 -14.83 -18.04 -3.76
CA VAL A 405 -16.25 -18.06 -4.09
C VAL A 405 -16.46 -18.24 -5.59
N ALA A 406 -17.46 -19.03 -5.95
CA ALA A 406 -17.83 -19.29 -7.34
C ALA A 406 -19.06 -18.47 -7.73
N MET A 407 -18.99 -17.79 -8.88
CA MET A 407 -20.03 -16.93 -9.43
C MET A 407 -20.42 -17.36 -10.83
N GLY A 408 -21.70 -17.29 -11.16
CA GLY A 408 -22.20 -17.40 -12.53
C GLY A 408 -22.08 -16.08 -13.29
N PRO A 409 -22.21 -16.09 -14.64
CA PRO A 409 -22.11 -14.90 -15.49
C PRO A 409 -23.15 -13.81 -15.21
N GLY A 410 -24.29 -14.15 -14.60
CA GLY A 410 -25.31 -13.19 -14.17
C GLY A 410 -25.19 -12.74 -12.70
N GLY A 411 -24.04 -12.96 -12.05
CA GLY A 411 -23.83 -12.58 -10.65
C GLY A 411 -24.45 -13.54 -9.62
N THR A 412 -24.90 -14.72 -10.02
CA THR A 412 -25.44 -15.73 -9.09
C THR A 412 -24.32 -16.41 -8.32
N ARG A 413 -24.42 -16.48 -6.98
CA ARG A 413 -23.51 -17.28 -6.15
C ARG A 413 -23.74 -18.78 -6.36
N LEU A 414 -22.71 -19.50 -6.77
CA LEU A 414 -22.75 -20.93 -7.06
C LEU A 414 -22.20 -21.80 -5.92
N GLY A 415 -21.36 -21.22 -5.06
CA GLY A 415 -20.78 -21.91 -3.91
C GLY A 415 -19.50 -21.23 -3.40
N GLN A 416 -18.86 -21.85 -2.42
CA GLN A 416 -17.60 -21.40 -1.86
C GLN A 416 -16.76 -22.56 -1.33
N VAL A 417 -15.49 -22.30 -1.07
CA VAL A 417 -14.54 -23.24 -0.45
C VAL A 417 -13.55 -22.46 0.43
N THR A 418 -13.31 -22.95 1.64
CA THR A 418 -12.25 -22.43 2.50
C THR A 418 -10.88 -22.88 1.98
N VAL A 419 -9.90 -21.98 1.99
CA VAL A 419 -8.53 -22.22 1.54
C VAL A 419 -7.54 -21.78 2.63
N GLY A 420 -6.24 -21.73 2.32
CA GLY A 420 -5.24 -21.21 3.24
C GLY A 420 -5.36 -19.69 3.46
N GLU A 421 -4.54 -19.17 4.38
CA GLU A 421 -4.64 -17.78 4.83
C GLU A 421 -4.14 -16.77 3.79
N GLY A 422 -4.94 -15.72 3.55
CA GLY A 422 -4.63 -14.64 2.63
C GLY A 422 -4.58 -15.07 1.15
N PRO A 423 -5.65 -15.67 0.58
CA PRO A 423 -5.64 -16.08 -0.81
C PRO A 423 -5.64 -14.86 -1.76
N THR A 424 -4.64 -14.75 -2.62
CA THR A 424 -4.41 -13.60 -3.52
C THR A 424 -4.39 -14.02 -4.98
N GLY A 425 -3.63 -15.05 -5.34
CA GLY A 425 -3.56 -15.58 -6.71
C GLY A 425 -4.47 -16.78 -6.94
N ILE A 426 -5.04 -16.89 -8.13
CA ILE A 426 -5.82 -18.07 -8.54
C ILE A 426 -5.59 -18.39 -10.01
N VAL A 427 -5.41 -19.68 -10.32
CA VAL A 427 -5.34 -20.21 -11.69
C VAL A 427 -6.30 -21.39 -11.82
N HIS A 428 -6.99 -21.47 -12.96
CA HIS A 428 -7.88 -22.60 -13.28
C HIS A 428 -7.26 -23.51 -14.35
N ASP A 429 -7.00 -24.75 -13.97
CA ASP A 429 -6.59 -25.83 -14.87
C ASP A 429 -7.83 -26.64 -15.30
N SER A 430 -8.32 -26.32 -16.49
CA SER A 430 -9.49 -26.98 -17.08
C SER A 430 -9.26 -28.45 -17.46
N VAL A 431 -8.01 -28.88 -17.66
CA VAL A 431 -7.68 -30.26 -18.04
C VAL A 431 -7.80 -31.19 -16.83
N ARG A 432 -7.39 -30.70 -15.65
CA ARG A 432 -7.42 -31.46 -14.40
C ARG A 432 -8.65 -31.15 -13.53
N ASP A 433 -9.49 -30.19 -13.94
CA ASP A 433 -10.61 -29.63 -13.16
C ASP A 433 -10.17 -29.14 -11.78
N ARG A 434 -9.11 -28.31 -11.76
CA ARG A 434 -8.46 -27.82 -10.55
C ARG A 434 -8.35 -26.31 -10.53
N LEU A 435 -8.49 -25.74 -9.33
CA LEU A 435 -7.99 -24.41 -9.02
C LEU A 435 -6.72 -24.55 -8.19
N TYR A 436 -5.73 -23.73 -8.51
CA TYR A 436 -4.56 -23.51 -7.68
C TYR A 436 -4.69 -22.12 -7.09
N VAL A 437 -4.57 -22.01 -5.76
CA VAL A 437 -4.79 -20.76 -5.03
C VAL A 437 -3.58 -20.45 -4.17
N LEU A 438 -2.92 -19.32 -4.42
CA LEU A 438 -1.79 -18.88 -3.61
C LEU A 438 -2.29 -18.21 -2.34
N ASN A 439 -1.90 -18.75 -1.19
CA ASN A 439 -2.21 -18.23 0.14
C ASN A 439 -1.00 -17.43 0.64
N ARG A 440 -1.01 -16.12 0.44
CA ARG A 440 0.11 -15.21 0.75
C ARG A 440 0.52 -15.27 2.22
N PHE A 441 -0.44 -15.23 3.13
CA PHE A 441 -0.14 -15.17 4.57
C PHE A 441 0.33 -16.53 5.10
N GLY A 442 -0.20 -17.62 4.52
CA GLY A 442 0.16 -18.97 4.90
C GLY A 442 1.38 -19.57 4.19
N GLY A 443 2.01 -18.85 3.25
CA GLY A 443 3.16 -19.37 2.48
C GLY A 443 2.87 -20.71 1.80
N SER A 444 1.71 -20.85 1.16
CA SER A 444 1.25 -22.13 0.61
C SER A 444 0.36 -21.99 -0.63
N ILE A 445 0.17 -23.10 -1.34
CA ILE A 445 -0.80 -23.24 -2.44
C ILE A 445 -1.89 -24.23 -2.04
N SER A 446 -3.14 -23.79 -2.08
CA SER A 446 -4.32 -24.66 -1.97
C SER A 446 -4.64 -25.24 -3.35
N VAL A 447 -4.83 -26.55 -3.43
CA VAL A 447 -5.30 -27.25 -4.62
C VAL A 447 -6.77 -27.61 -4.41
N VAL A 448 -7.66 -27.05 -5.21
CA VAL A 448 -9.11 -27.17 -5.03
C VAL A 448 -9.69 -27.88 -6.26
N ASN A 449 -10.69 -28.75 -6.06
CA ASN A 449 -11.47 -29.24 -7.19
C ASN A 449 -12.48 -28.17 -7.64
N ALA A 450 -12.43 -27.77 -8.91
CA ALA A 450 -13.22 -26.64 -9.43
C ALA A 450 -14.72 -26.98 -9.58
N GLY A 451 -15.07 -28.24 -9.85
CA GLY A 451 -16.44 -28.70 -9.98
C GLY A 451 -17.20 -28.78 -8.64
N TRP A 452 -16.59 -29.42 -7.65
CA TRP A 452 -17.16 -29.75 -6.34
C TRP A 452 -16.86 -28.72 -5.24
N LEU A 453 -15.91 -27.79 -5.45
CA LEU A 453 -15.53 -26.74 -4.50
C LEU A 453 -15.09 -27.28 -3.13
N TRP A 454 -14.06 -28.12 -3.12
CA TRP A 454 -13.38 -28.55 -1.89
C TRP A 454 -11.87 -28.59 -2.10
N GLU A 455 -11.14 -28.32 -1.02
CA GLU A 455 -9.67 -28.34 -1.04
C GLU A 455 -9.13 -29.77 -0.95
N MET A 456 -8.42 -30.17 -2.00
CA MET A 456 -7.83 -31.49 -2.18
C MET A 456 -6.50 -31.66 -1.46
N ALA A 457 -5.70 -30.59 -1.43
CA ALA A 457 -4.37 -30.57 -0.84
C ALA A 457 -3.95 -29.13 -0.55
N ARG A 458 -3.02 -28.98 0.38
CA ARG A 458 -2.31 -27.73 0.63
C ARG A 458 -0.82 -28.00 0.66
N VAL A 459 -0.07 -27.24 -0.14
CA VAL A 459 1.37 -27.40 -0.29
C VAL A 459 2.07 -26.14 0.18
N SER A 460 2.80 -26.22 1.29
CA SER A 460 3.59 -25.12 1.82
C SER A 460 4.93 -24.99 1.09
N PHE A 461 5.43 -23.77 1.04
CA PHE A 461 6.80 -23.45 0.65
C PHE A 461 7.45 -22.60 1.76
N PHE A 462 8.76 -22.40 1.67
CA PHE A 462 9.50 -21.65 2.68
C PHE A 462 9.02 -20.19 2.76
N ASP A 463 8.74 -19.70 3.98
CA ASP A 463 8.29 -18.34 4.22
C ASP A 463 9.07 -17.72 5.40
N PRO A 464 10.00 -16.78 5.13
CA PRO A 464 10.83 -16.15 6.14
C PRO A 464 10.07 -15.09 6.95
N THR A 465 8.77 -14.88 6.72
CA THR A 465 8.00 -13.85 7.43
C THR A 465 8.08 -14.06 8.95
N PRO A 466 8.53 -13.05 9.71
CA PRO A 466 8.62 -13.10 11.18
C PRO A 466 7.29 -13.44 11.88
N SER A 467 7.40 -14.06 13.06
CA SER A 467 6.25 -14.49 13.88
C SER A 467 5.31 -13.33 14.24
N ALA A 468 5.83 -12.16 14.57
CA ALA A 468 5.04 -10.96 14.88
C ALA A 468 4.08 -10.57 13.75
N ILE A 469 4.51 -10.76 12.50
CA ILE A 469 3.67 -10.50 11.32
C ILE A 469 2.66 -11.62 11.14
N LYS A 470 3.09 -12.88 11.13
CA LYS A 470 2.20 -14.05 10.96
C LYS A 470 1.05 -14.05 11.98
N VAL A 471 1.33 -13.74 13.24
CA VAL A 471 0.34 -13.76 14.31
C VAL A 471 -0.54 -12.51 14.31
N GLY A 472 0.04 -11.32 14.13
CA GLY A 472 -0.68 -10.05 14.27
C GLY A 472 -1.49 -9.62 13.04
N ARG A 473 -1.04 -10.00 11.84
CA ARG A 473 -1.64 -9.55 10.57
C ARG A 473 -3.14 -9.86 10.47
N LYS A 474 -3.59 -11.01 10.97
CA LYS A 474 -5.01 -11.41 10.93
C LYS A 474 -5.96 -10.38 11.58
N HIS A 475 -5.51 -9.64 12.60
CA HIS A 475 -6.36 -8.65 13.27
C HIS A 475 -6.61 -7.40 12.42
N LEU A 476 -5.80 -7.18 11.37
CA LEU A 476 -6.04 -6.12 10.39
C LEU A 476 -6.93 -6.60 9.23
N TYR A 477 -6.76 -7.84 8.77
CA TYR A 477 -7.34 -8.33 7.51
C TYR A 477 -8.51 -9.32 7.65
N ASP A 478 -8.60 -10.11 8.71
CA ASP A 478 -9.56 -11.23 8.81
C ASP A 478 -10.99 -10.74 9.03
N THR A 479 -11.72 -10.67 7.93
CA THR A 479 -13.12 -10.25 7.86
C THR A 479 -14.08 -11.22 8.54
N HIS A 480 -13.80 -12.53 8.60
CA HIS A 480 -14.69 -13.48 9.29
C HIS A 480 -14.55 -13.40 10.81
N LYS A 481 -13.37 -12.96 11.26
CA LYS A 481 -13.09 -12.73 12.67
C LYS A 481 -13.62 -11.38 13.15
N THR A 482 -13.35 -10.30 12.43
CA THR A 482 -13.50 -8.94 12.99
C THR A 482 -14.70 -8.16 12.44
N SER A 483 -15.58 -8.78 11.63
CA SER A 483 -16.76 -8.11 11.07
C SER A 483 -18.06 -8.84 11.37
N GLY A 484 -19.08 -8.05 11.73
CA GLY A 484 -20.44 -8.52 11.94
C GLY A 484 -21.10 -9.17 10.73
N LEU A 485 -20.66 -8.80 9.51
CA LEU A 485 -21.18 -9.32 8.25
C LEU A 485 -20.17 -10.18 7.47
N GLY A 486 -18.94 -10.34 8.00
CA GLY A 486 -17.92 -11.20 7.40
C GLY A 486 -17.25 -10.67 6.12
N HIS A 487 -17.42 -9.39 5.77
CA HIS A 487 -16.96 -8.86 4.46
C HIS A 487 -16.07 -7.62 4.54
N ILE A 488 -15.92 -7.03 5.73
CA ILE A 488 -15.07 -5.85 5.98
C ILE A 488 -14.03 -6.15 7.05
N SER A 489 -12.98 -5.34 7.11
CA SER A 489 -12.00 -5.33 8.19
C SER A 489 -11.39 -3.93 8.33
N CYS A 490 -10.45 -3.72 9.25
CA CYS A 490 -9.66 -2.49 9.28
C CYS A 490 -8.93 -2.24 7.94
N ALA A 491 -8.49 -3.31 7.26
CA ALA A 491 -7.86 -3.24 5.94
C ALA A 491 -8.81 -2.75 4.83
N SER A 492 -10.12 -2.67 5.08
CA SER A 492 -11.07 -2.11 4.11
C SER A 492 -10.89 -0.61 3.87
N CYS A 493 -10.49 0.15 4.89
CA CYS A 493 -10.07 1.55 4.73
C CYS A 493 -8.55 1.63 4.65
N HIS A 494 -7.84 0.85 5.46
CA HIS A 494 -6.37 0.78 5.47
C HIS A 494 -5.86 -0.28 4.50
N VAL A 495 -6.22 -0.16 3.23
CA VAL A 495 -5.89 -1.15 2.19
C VAL A 495 -4.38 -1.35 2.14
N ASP A 496 -3.93 -2.60 2.29
CA ASP A 496 -2.51 -2.97 2.33
C ASP A 496 -1.71 -2.21 3.42
N ALA A 497 -2.37 -1.97 4.57
CA ALA A 497 -1.90 -1.13 5.68
C ALA A 497 -1.61 0.34 5.31
N ARG A 498 -2.14 0.80 4.17
CA ARG A 498 -2.07 2.18 3.68
C ARG A 498 -3.42 2.87 3.82
N MET A 499 -4.03 3.26 2.72
CA MET A 499 -5.23 4.08 2.65
C MET A 499 -6.06 3.74 1.41
N ASP A 500 -7.34 4.02 1.47
CA ASP A 500 -8.32 3.92 0.38
C ASP A 500 -8.44 5.21 -0.45
N LYS A 501 -7.60 6.23 -0.13
CA LYS A 501 -7.65 7.62 -0.65
C LYS A 501 -8.96 8.35 -0.43
N LEU A 502 -9.83 7.87 0.45
CA LEU A 502 -11.10 8.52 0.77
C LEU A 502 -10.99 9.36 2.05
N ALA A 503 -11.95 10.28 2.21
CA ALA A 503 -12.26 10.88 3.49
C ALA A 503 -13.53 10.28 4.07
N TRP A 504 -13.63 10.23 5.39
CA TRP A 504 -14.72 9.64 6.14
C TRP A 504 -15.17 10.55 7.30
N ASP A 505 -16.47 10.81 7.43
CA ASP A 505 -17.01 11.48 8.63
C ASP A 505 -17.50 10.43 9.65
N LEU A 506 -16.54 9.85 10.36
CA LEU A 506 -16.79 8.87 11.44
C LEU A 506 -16.99 9.57 12.79
N GLY A 507 -17.71 10.70 12.80
CA GLY A 507 -18.16 11.33 14.04
C GLY A 507 -19.33 10.57 14.69
N ASP A 508 -19.67 10.97 15.91
CA ASP A 508 -20.88 10.51 16.62
C ASP A 508 -21.60 11.71 17.25
N PRO A 509 -22.72 12.19 16.67
CA PRO A 509 -23.53 13.25 17.26
C PRO A 509 -23.98 13.01 18.70
N SER A 510 -24.17 11.74 19.10
CA SER A 510 -24.63 11.37 20.43
C SER A 510 -23.49 11.23 21.46
N GLY A 511 -22.24 11.25 20.99
CA GLY A 511 -21.05 11.13 21.83
C GLY A 511 -20.86 12.30 22.79
N THR A 512 -19.72 12.28 23.51
CA THR A 512 -19.36 13.31 24.49
C THR A 512 -18.05 13.99 24.10
N VAL A 513 -17.91 15.26 24.46
CA VAL A 513 -16.65 16.00 24.31
C VAL A 513 -15.51 15.31 25.08
N LYS A 514 -14.35 15.13 24.45
CA LYS A 514 -13.14 14.56 25.06
C LYS A 514 -12.16 15.67 25.47
N ALA A 515 -11.71 15.65 26.72
CA ALA A 515 -10.72 16.60 27.24
C ALA A 515 -9.31 16.36 26.69
N LEU A 516 -8.49 17.42 26.66
CA LEU A 516 -7.10 17.40 26.20
C LEU A 516 -6.09 17.01 27.30
N THR A 517 -6.54 16.30 28.34
CA THR A 517 -5.69 15.97 29.49
C THR A 517 -4.49 15.11 29.06
N GLY A 518 -3.29 15.48 29.52
CA GLY A 518 -2.05 14.75 29.24
C GLY A 518 -1.43 15.00 27.86
N GLN A 519 -2.03 15.85 27.03
CA GLN A 519 -1.55 16.13 25.68
C GLN A 519 -0.38 17.12 25.67
N ASN A 520 0.51 16.97 24.67
CA ASN A 520 1.60 17.92 24.43
C ASN A 520 1.09 19.16 23.68
N LEU A 521 0.45 20.08 24.40
CA LEU A 521 -0.16 21.27 23.81
C LEU A 521 0.89 22.34 23.47
N GLY A 522 1.15 22.52 22.17
CA GLY A 522 1.99 23.59 21.65
C GLY A 522 3.46 23.51 22.06
N MET A 523 3.94 22.33 22.46
CA MET A 523 5.37 22.05 22.67
C MET A 523 6.05 22.95 23.72
N GLY A 524 5.28 23.62 24.59
CA GLY A 524 5.80 24.63 25.52
C GLY A 524 6.21 25.96 24.86
N LEU A 525 5.89 26.19 23.59
CA LEU A 525 6.25 27.42 22.84
C LEU A 525 5.19 28.53 22.89
N GLY A 526 4.04 28.30 23.55
CA GLY A 526 2.97 29.29 23.68
C GLY A 526 2.20 29.51 22.38
N LEU A 527 1.29 28.58 22.06
CA LEU A 527 0.38 28.68 20.92
C LEU A 527 -0.98 29.27 21.33
N PRO A 528 -1.85 29.65 20.36
CA PRO A 528 -3.24 30.01 20.67
C PRO A 528 -3.97 28.97 21.54
N PRO A 529 -5.10 29.33 22.17
CA PRO A 529 -5.85 28.40 23.00
C PRO A 529 -6.29 27.14 22.24
N PHE A 530 -6.24 26.01 22.93
CA PHE A 530 -6.71 24.72 22.46
C PHE A 530 -8.14 24.47 22.97
N GLU A 531 -8.94 23.67 22.24
CA GLU A 531 -10.29 23.29 22.64
C GLU A 531 -10.43 21.76 22.74
N PRO A 532 -11.22 21.27 23.71
CA PRO A 532 -11.59 19.86 23.78
C PRO A 532 -12.19 19.32 22.48
N TRP A 533 -11.96 18.05 22.18
CA TRP A 533 -12.45 17.43 20.94
C TRP A 533 -13.96 17.18 21.01
N HIS A 534 -14.69 17.84 20.12
CA HIS A 534 -16.11 17.58 19.90
C HIS A 534 -16.30 16.21 19.19
N PRO A 535 -17.36 15.44 19.51
CA PRO A 535 -17.56 14.11 18.91
C PRO A 535 -18.06 14.18 17.46
N MET A 536 -18.71 15.27 17.05
CA MET A 536 -18.83 15.65 15.63
C MET A 536 -17.56 16.38 15.20
N LYS A 537 -16.92 15.87 14.14
CA LYS A 537 -15.55 16.24 13.76
C LYS A 537 -15.35 16.50 12.27
N GLY A 538 -16.33 16.11 11.46
CA GLY A 538 -16.28 16.24 10.02
C GLY A 538 -15.43 15.15 9.36
N PRO A 539 -15.28 15.24 8.02
CA PRO A 539 -14.49 14.31 7.24
C PRO A 539 -13.02 14.26 7.68
N MET A 540 -12.47 13.04 7.69
CA MET A 540 -11.07 12.72 7.99
C MET A 540 -10.51 11.81 6.90
N THR A 541 -9.40 12.17 6.26
CA THR A 541 -8.76 11.27 5.28
C THR A 541 -8.12 10.08 5.99
N THR A 542 -8.23 8.90 5.37
CA THR A 542 -7.59 7.69 5.88
C THR A 542 -6.07 7.90 5.95
N GLN A 543 -5.46 7.49 7.07
CA GLN A 543 -4.01 7.59 7.27
C GLN A 543 -3.34 6.25 6.97
N THR A 544 -2.12 6.30 6.42
CA THR A 544 -1.28 5.09 6.34
C THR A 544 -0.95 4.58 7.75
N LEU A 545 -0.89 3.25 7.91
CA LEU A 545 -0.43 2.59 9.12
C LEU A 545 1.07 2.32 9.11
N GLN A 546 1.78 2.64 8.02
CA GLN A 546 3.23 2.50 7.92
C GLN A 546 3.94 3.41 8.93
N ASP A 547 4.82 2.80 9.73
CA ASP A 547 5.56 3.46 10.82
C ASP A 547 4.69 4.36 11.72
N ILE A 548 3.50 3.86 12.10
CA ILE A 548 2.54 4.58 12.95
C ILE A 548 2.78 4.35 14.45
N ILE A 549 3.35 3.20 14.83
CA ILE A 549 3.65 2.87 16.23
C ILE A 549 4.79 3.74 16.74
N GLY A 550 4.63 4.33 17.93
CA GLY A 550 5.58 5.31 18.45
C GLY A 550 5.38 6.71 17.88
N LYS A 551 4.34 6.93 17.04
CA LYS A 551 3.95 8.27 16.55
C LYS A 551 2.71 8.81 17.24
N GLU A 552 2.37 8.30 18.41
CA GLU A 552 1.17 8.69 19.14
C GLU A 552 1.23 10.16 19.64
N PRO A 553 0.09 10.86 19.83
CA PRO A 553 -1.27 10.36 19.69
C PRO A 553 -1.65 10.04 18.24
N LEU A 554 -2.65 9.19 18.06
CA LEU A 554 -3.16 8.70 16.79
C LEU A 554 -4.49 9.37 16.42
N HIS A 555 -5.00 9.01 15.24
CA HIS A 555 -6.10 9.70 14.54
C HIS A 555 -5.71 11.12 14.09
N TRP A 556 -6.40 11.67 13.09
CA TRP A 556 -5.92 12.86 12.36
C TRP A 556 -5.72 14.07 13.28
N ARG A 557 -6.63 14.23 14.25
CA ARG A 557 -6.62 15.29 15.27
C ARG A 557 -5.86 14.94 16.57
N GLY A 558 -5.29 13.74 16.68
CA GLY A 558 -4.57 13.32 17.89
C GLY A 558 -5.46 13.00 19.10
N ASP A 559 -6.74 12.70 18.90
CA ASP A 559 -7.69 12.39 19.97
C ASP A 559 -7.65 10.94 20.43
N ARG A 560 -6.74 10.12 19.91
CA ARG A 560 -6.51 8.74 20.37
C ARG A 560 -5.14 8.66 21.00
N ALA A 561 -5.04 8.49 22.32
CA ALA A 561 -3.73 8.48 22.98
C ALA A 561 -2.86 7.31 22.50
N SER A 562 -3.47 6.17 22.17
CA SER A 562 -2.76 4.96 21.74
C SER A 562 -3.59 4.14 20.75
N LEU A 563 -2.99 3.08 20.20
CA LEU A 563 -3.68 2.12 19.31
C LEU A 563 -4.86 1.45 20.02
N GLU A 564 -4.75 1.20 21.32
CA GLU A 564 -5.75 0.51 22.12
C GLU A 564 -7.07 1.31 22.23
N GLU A 565 -7.02 2.64 22.06
CA GLU A 565 -8.25 3.45 22.00
C GLU A 565 -9.10 3.20 20.73
N PHE A 566 -8.59 2.46 19.73
CA PHE A 566 -9.36 2.04 18.56
C PHE A 566 -10.07 0.70 18.75
N ASN A 567 -9.85 -0.01 19.87
CA ASN A 567 -10.49 -1.31 20.10
C ASN A 567 -12.03 -1.25 19.97
N PRO A 568 -12.74 -0.22 20.47
CA PRO A 568 -14.19 -0.11 20.28
C PRO A 568 -14.66 -0.09 18.82
N ALA A 569 -13.80 0.24 17.85
CA ALA A 569 -14.15 0.26 16.43
C ALA A 569 -14.44 -1.14 15.86
N PHE A 570 -13.93 -2.22 16.48
CA PHE A 570 -14.29 -3.59 16.07
C PHE A 570 -15.80 -3.84 16.24
N GLU A 571 -16.41 -3.37 17.33
CA GLU A 571 -17.86 -3.45 17.54
C GLU A 571 -18.61 -2.27 16.87
N GLY A 572 -18.12 -1.04 17.08
CA GLY A 572 -18.81 0.19 16.70
C GLY A 572 -18.80 0.50 15.21
N LEU A 573 -17.75 0.08 14.49
CA LEU A 573 -17.57 0.34 13.06
C LEU A 573 -17.62 -0.94 12.22
N GLN A 574 -16.97 -2.03 12.65
CA GLN A 574 -16.98 -3.29 11.89
C GLN A 574 -18.18 -4.20 12.21
N GLY A 575 -18.94 -3.89 13.27
CA GLY A 575 -20.15 -4.62 13.67
C GLY A 575 -19.88 -5.97 14.33
N ASP A 576 -18.65 -6.22 14.77
CA ASP A 576 -18.30 -7.45 15.48
C ASP A 576 -19.07 -7.58 16.81
N ASP A 577 -19.15 -8.79 17.35
CA ASP A 577 -19.86 -9.06 18.60
C ASP A 577 -19.03 -8.68 19.84
N THR A 578 -17.71 -8.59 19.69
CA THR A 578 -16.78 -8.31 20.79
C THR A 578 -15.56 -7.55 20.33
N GLN A 579 -15.03 -6.68 21.17
CA GLN A 579 -13.68 -6.14 21.07
C GLN A 579 -12.58 -7.21 21.10
N LEU A 580 -11.40 -6.87 20.56
CA LEU A 580 -10.20 -7.68 20.72
C LEU A 580 -9.75 -7.71 22.19
N THR A 581 -9.21 -8.86 22.60
CA THR A 581 -8.58 -8.99 23.91
C THR A 581 -7.25 -8.22 23.98
N THR A 582 -6.74 -7.95 25.18
CA THR A 582 -5.43 -7.28 25.33
C THR A 582 -4.27 -8.00 24.62
N PRO A 583 -4.14 -9.34 24.68
CA PRO A 583 -3.13 -10.04 23.89
C PRO A 583 -3.29 -9.83 22.38
N GLU A 584 -4.50 -9.83 21.86
CA GLU A 584 -4.75 -9.64 20.42
C GLU A 584 -4.45 -8.21 19.97
N MET A 585 -4.78 -7.20 20.79
CA MET A 585 -4.36 -5.82 20.55
C MET A 585 -2.84 -5.67 20.54
N ASN A 586 -2.12 -6.38 21.41
CA ASN A 586 -0.66 -6.41 21.41
C ASN A 586 -0.11 -7.09 20.15
N GLU A 587 -0.72 -8.19 19.69
CA GLU A 587 -0.36 -8.85 18.43
C GLU A 587 -0.54 -7.90 17.24
N LEU A 588 -1.66 -7.15 17.17
CA LEU A 588 -1.88 -6.12 16.16
C LEU A 588 -0.81 -5.02 16.24
N ARG A 589 -0.52 -4.50 17.43
CA ARG A 589 0.55 -3.50 17.66
C ARG A 589 1.91 -4.01 17.18
N SER A 590 2.27 -5.25 17.52
CA SER A 590 3.53 -5.87 17.10
C SER A 590 3.63 -6.00 15.58
N PHE A 591 2.53 -6.35 14.90
CA PHE A 591 2.49 -6.36 13.44
C PHE A 591 2.67 -4.96 12.85
N LEU A 592 1.91 -3.96 13.31
CA LEU A 592 2.01 -2.59 12.79
C LEU A 592 3.39 -1.97 13.01
N ALA A 593 4.07 -2.31 14.11
CA ALA A 593 5.45 -1.88 14.38
C ALA A 593 6.48 -2.42 13.36
N THR A 594 6.13 -3.46 12.59
CA THR A 594 7.00 -4.00 11.54
C THR A 594 6.95 -3.18 10.25
N LEU A 595 5.90 -2.39 10.01
CA LEU A 595 5.66 -1.71 8.74
C LEU A 595 6.63 -0.55 8.50
N SER A 596 7.31 -0.59 7.35
CA SER A 596 8.26 0.43 6.90
C SER A 596 7.75 1.16 5.65
N PHE A 597 8.20 2.39 5.43
CA PHE A 597 8.01 3.07 4.15
C PHE A 597 8.90 2.44 3.07
N PRO A 598 8.39 2.27 1.83
CA PRO A 598 9.22 1.86 0.69
C PRO A 598 10.25 2.95 0.33
N PRO A 599 11.20 2.65 -0.57
CA PRO A 599 12.07 3.67 -1.15
C PRO A 599 11.26 4.84 -1.69
N ASN A 600 11.66 6.09 -1.40
CA ASN A 600 10.98 7.26 -1.94
C ASN A 600 11.42 7.48 -3.41
N PRO A 601 10.49 7.49 -4.38
CA PRO A 601 10.83 7.54 -5.80
C PRO A 601 11.29 8.93 -6.28
N PHE A 602 11.10 9.95 -5.44
CA PHE A 602 11.53 11.33 -5.69
C PHE A 602 12.91 11.64 -5.11
N ARG A 603 13.58 10.67 -4.47
CA ARG A 603 14.97 10.84 -4.01
C ARG A 603 15.99 10.37 -5.04
N ASN A 604 17.18 10.95 -4.97
CA ASN A 604 18.31 10.45 -5.74
C ASN A 604 18.71 9.05 -5.24
N LEU A 605 19.42 8.29 -6.06
CA LEU A 605 19.89 6.94 -5.73
C LEU A 605 20.67 6.90 -4.39
N ASP A 606 21.48 7.92 -4.11
CA ASP A 606 22.24 8.03 -2.86
C ASP A 606 21.43 8.60 -1.67
N ASN A 607 20.11 8.66 -1.82
CA ASN A 607 19.13 9.17 -0.86
C ASN A 607 19.21 10.69 -0.58
N SER A 608 20.04 11.41 -1.33
CA SER A 608 20.07 12.88 -1.31
C SER A 608 18.80 13.48 -1.96
N LEU A 609 18.51 14.73 -1.60
CA LEU A 609 17.40 15.49 -2.18
C LEU A 609 17.72 15.91 -3.63
N PRO A 610 16.77 15.79 -4.59
CA PRO A 610 16.99 16.23 -5.96
C PRO A 610 17.06 17.77 -6.03
N SER A 611 17.93 18.30 -6.89
CA SER A 611 18.03 19.74 -7.16
C SER A 611 17.21 20.19 -8.39
N ASN A 612 16.56 19.25 -9.08
CA ASN A 612 15.75 19.51 -10.27
C ASN A 612 14.73 18.39 -10.47
N LEU A 613 13.56 18.51 -9.87
CA LEU A 613 12.49 17.53 -9.88
C LEU A 613 11.31 18.02 -10.73
N PRO A 614 10.89 17.29 -11.77
CA PRO A 614 9.64 17.56 -12.50
C PRO A 614 8.42 17.41 -11.59
N LEU A 615 7.45 18.33 -11.72
CA LEU A 615 6.24 18.37 -10.89
C LEU A 615 4.94 18.21 -11.71
N PRO A 616 4.76 17.09 -12.44
CA PRO A 616 3.52 16.85 -13.19
C PRO A 616 2.31 16.83 -12.25
N GLY A 617 1.21 17.43 -12.67
CA GLY A 617 -0.02 17.52 -11.85
C GLY A 617 0.01 18.60 -10.78
N HIS A 618 1.06 19.44 -10.71
CA HIS A 618 1.11 20.60 -9.83
C HIS A 618 1.07 21.91 -10.63
N TYR A 619 0.25 22.85 -10.18
CA TYR A 619 -0.06 24.07 -10.91
C TYR A 619 0.14 25.33 -10.07
N THR A 620 0.35 26.46 -10.75
CA THR A 620 0.40 27.79 -10.17
C THR A 620 -0.93 28.12 -9.50
N THR A 621 -0.88 28.75 -8.32
CA THR A 621 -2.06 28.98 -7.48
C THR A 621 -2.77 30.29 -7.78
N GLY A 622 -2.23 31.12 -8.68
CA GLY A 622 -2.72 32.48 -8.94
C GLY A 622 -2.05 33.55 -8.07
N ARG A 623 -1.23 33.16 -7.08
CA ARG A 623 -0.57 34.12 -6.16
C ARG A 623 0.50 34.97 -6.85
N PHE A 624 1.24 34.40 -7.81
CA PHE A 624 2.30 35.11 -8.56
C PHE A 624 2.03 35.08 -10.07
N ALA A 625 2.07 33.91 -10.70
CA ALA A 625 1.60 33.72 -12.07
C ALA A 625 0.09 33.40 -12.11
N PRO A 626 -0.57 33.53 -13.29
CA PRO A 626 -1.97 33.14 -13.46
C PRO A 626 -2.24 31.70 -13.01
N GLU A 627 -3.38 31.47 -12.37
CA GLU A 627 -3.75 30.16 -11.82
C GLU A 627 -3.88 29.07 -12.91
N GLY A 628 -3.45 27.85 -12.57
CA GLY A 628 -3.69 26.65 -13.36
C GLY A 628 -2.64 26.38 -14.45
N GLN A 629 -1.51 27.10 -14.45
CA GLN A 629 -0.36 26.80 -15.31
C GLN A 629 0.55 25.76 -14.62
N PRO A 630 1.18 24.82 -15.35
CA PRO A 630 2.11 23.88 -14.72
C PRO A 630 3.24 24.59 -13.96
N LEU A 631 3.56 24.11 -12.76
CA LEU A 631 4.74 24.60 -12.03
C LEU A 631 6.03 24.23 -12.78
N ALA A 632 7.06 25.05 -12.57
CA ALA A 632 8.42 24.71 -12.98
C ALA A 632 8.95 23.50 -12.19
N ASN A 633 10.08 22.94 -12.62
CA ASN A 633 10.78 21.95 -11.82
C ASN A 633 11.22 22.55 -10.47
N GLY A 634 11.12 21.77 -9.40
CA GLY A 634 11.54 22.19 -8.06
C GLY A 634 12.92 21.69 -7.67
N ASP A 635 13.63 22.47 -6.86
CA ASP A 635 14.86 22.09 -6.16
C ASP A 635 14.51 21.77 -4.69
N ALA A 636 14.50 20.48 -4.34
CA ALA A 636 14.17 20.05 -2.98
C ALA A 636 15.22 20.46 -1.93
N THR A 637 16.47 20.72 -2.34
CA THR A 637 17.51 21.26 -1.46
C THR A 637 17.23 22.72 -1.11
N ARG A 638 16.81 23.52 -2.11
CA ARG A 638 16.31 24.89 -1.86
C ARG A 638 15.03 24.86 -1.04
N GLY A 639 14.12 23.92 -1.32
CA GLY A 639 12.94 23.66 -0.50
C GLY A 639 13.28 23.42 0.97
N LEU A 640 14.29 22.59 1.25
CA LEU A 640 14.77 22.34 2.62
C LEU A 640 15.28 23.62 3.30
N ALA A 641 15.94 24.52 2.56
CA ALA A 641 16.39 25.81 3.09
C ALA A 641 15.22 26.74 3.42
N LEU A 642 14.16 26.73 2.59
CA LEU A 642 12.92 27.50 2.82
C LEU A 642 12.11 26.95 4.02
N PHE A 643 12.21 25.65 4.27
CA PHE A 643 11.46 24.95 5.34
C PHE A 643 12.03 25.21 6.75
N ARG A 644 13.18 25.87 6.86
CA ARG A 644 13.97 26.00 8.10
C ARG A 644 14.38 27.46 8.37
N PRO A 645 14.74 27.81 9.63
CA PRO A 645 15.33 29.12 9.95
C PRO A 645 16.54 29.45 9.08
N PRO A 646 16.76 30.74 8.72
CA PRO A 646 16.04 31.93 9.21
C PRO A 646 14.72 32.22 8.48
N ASN A 647 14.24 31.34 7.59
CA ASN A 647 12.92 31.51 6.96
C ASN A 647 11.82 31.15 7.95
N LEU A 648 11.00 32.15 8.31
CA LEU A 648 9.92 32.02 9.26
C LEU A 648 8.57 32.22 8.57
N LEU A 649 7.54 31.62 9.16
CA LEU A 649 6.14 31.84 8.81
C LEU A 649 5.73 33.31 9.05
N ALA A 650 4.53 33.67 8.60
CA ALA A 650 3.96 35.03 8.65
C ALA A 650 4.24 35.81 9.92
N GLN A 651 4.05 35.16 11.07
CA GLN A 651 4.12 35.77 12.39
C GLN A 651 5.57 35.95 12.88
N GLN A 652 6.57 35.49 12.12
CA GLN A 652 8.00 35.55 12.47
C GLN A 652 8.35 34.85 13.79
N LEU A 653 7.54 33.86 14.18
CA LEU A 653 7.71 33.09 15.43
C LEU A 653 8.18 31.66 15.19
N PHE A 654 7.78 31.05 14.08
CA PHE A 654 7.99 29.63 13.80
C PHE A 654 8.48 29.44 12.37
N ALA A 655 9.28 28.41 12.13
CA ALA A 655 9.53 27.85 10.81
C ALA A 655 8.66 26.60 10.60
N CYS A 656 8.55 26.11 9.36
CA CYS A 656 7.77 24.88 9.08
C CYS A 656 8.28 23.70 9.94
N ASN A 657 9.60 23.58 10.06
CA ASN A 657 10.21 22.52 10.87
C ASN A 657 10.13 22.72 12.40
N THR A 658 9.63 23.87 12.86
CA THR A 658 9.32 24.06 14.29
C THR A 658 8.14 23.18 14.72
N CYS A 659 7.18 22.93 13.82
CA CYS A 659 6.12 21.95 14.05
C CYS A 659 6.49 20.60 13.42
N HIS A 660 6.88 20.58 12.14
CA HIS A 660 7.15 19.36 11.40
C HIS A 660 8.61 18.92 11.53
N THR A 661 8.92 18.21 12.61
CA THR A 661 10.30 17.85 12.95
C THR A 661 10.89 16.78 12.03
N PHE A 662 12.19 16.83 11.78
CA PHE A 662 12.89 15.83 10.99
C PHE A 662 13.27 14.60 11.82
N PRO A 663 13.39 13.40 11.19
CA PRO A 663 13.18 13.12 9.76
C PRO A 663 11.74 12.77 9.36
N SER A 664 10.81 12.62 10.29
CA SER A 664 9.47 12.06 10.00
C SER A 664 8.39 13.09 9.63
N GLY A 665 8.63 14.36 9.91
CA GLY A 665 7.66 15.45 9.76
C GLY A 665 6.60 15.45 10.87
N VAL A 666 6.65 14.52 11.82
CA VAL A 666 5.76 14.48 13.00
C VAL A 666 6.16 15.57 14.00
N GLY A 667 5.24 16.04 14.83
CA GLY A 667 5.56 16.93 15.95
C GLY A 667 6.58 16.35 16.92
N THR A 668 7.30 17.18 17.69
CA THR A 668 8.17 16.65 18.75
C THR A 668 7.36 16.00 19.88
N ASN A 669 7.90 15.00 20.56
CA ASN A 669 7.37 14.49 21.83
C ASN A 669 7.97 15.21 23.06
N SER A 670 8.65 16.34 22.84
CA SER A 670 9.30 17.13 23.88
C SER A 670 8.59 18.46 24.12
N GLN A 671 8.89 19.08 25.25
CA GLN A 671 8.48 20.44 25.59
C GLN A 671 9.69 21.34 25.77
N TRP A 672 9.56 22.58 25.33
CA TRP A 672 10.59 23.60 25.53
C TRP A 672 10.57 24.11 26.97
N SER A 673 11.69 23.99 27.68
CA SER A 673 11.82 24.44 29.07
C SER A 673 12.19 25.93 29.21
N GLY A 674 12.42 26.63 28.10
CA GLY A 674 13.06 27.94 28.05
C GLY A 674 14.52 27.89 27.60
N THR A 675 15.19 26.75 27.74
CA THR A 675 16.61 26.57 27.36
C THR A 675 16.92 25.27 26.64
N THR A 676 16.12 24.22 26.86
CA THR A 676 16.31 22.92 26.22
C THR A 676 14.97 22.24 25.96
N TRP A 677 14.95 21.35 24.99
CA TRP A 677 13.87 20.39 24.78
C TRP A 677 13.94 19.29 25.83
N VAL A 678 12.83 19.05 26.53
CA VAL A 678 12.67 18.01 27.55
C VAL A 678 11.63 17.00 27.07
N PRO A 679 11.99 15.73 26.84
CA PRO A 679 11.05 14.70 26.42
C PRO A 679 9.92 14.51 27.44
N MET A 680 8.68 14.39 26.95
CA MET A 680 7.58 13.95 27.79
C MET A 680 7.71 12.45 28.07
N PRO A 681 7.38 11.99 29.30
CA PRO A 681 7.31 10.56 29.60
C PRO A 681 6.34 9.83 28.66
N THR A 682 6.63 8.57 28.36
CA THR A 682 5.68 7.70 27.65
C THR A 682 4.46 7.43 28.53
N GLY A 683 3.30 7.21 27.90
CA GLY A 683 2.08 6.87 28.61
C GLY A 683 2.06 5.43 29.13
N PRO A 684 0.99 5.04 29.85
CA PRO A 684 0.91 3.73 30.52
C PRO A 684 1.00 2.51 29.61
N LEU A 685 0.69 2.65 28.32
CA LEU A 685 0.76 1.59 27.30
C LEU A 685 1.98 1.75 26.38
N GLY A 686 2.95 2.58 26.78
CA GLY A 686 4.16 2.85 26.01
C GLY A 686 3.96 3.81 24.83
N GLU A 687 2.82 4.49 24.76
CA GLU A 687 2.50 5.50 23.76
C GLU A 687 3.34 6.78 23.93
N SER A 688 3.68 7.41 22.80
CA SER A 688 4.32 8.74 22.77
C SER A 688 3.29 9.88 22.92
N HIS A 689 3.80 11.07 23.23
CA HIS A 689 3.00 12.31 23.35
C HIS A 689 3.49 13.36 22.34
N HIS A 690 3.41 13.03 21.05
CA HIS A 690 3.75 13.98 19.99
C HIS A 690 2.85 15.22 20.02
N ALA A 691 3.44 16.34 19.63
CA ALA A 691 2.84 17.66 19.73
C ALA A 691 1.46 17.78 19.08
N LEU A 692 0.57 18.48 19.77
CA LEU A 692 -0.62 19.08 19.19
C LEU A 692 -0.38 20.57 18.91
N VAL A 693 -0.99 21.07 17.84
CA VAL A 693 -1.08 22.48 17.47
C VAL A 693 -2.53 22.94 17.51
N SER A 694 -2.73 24.24 17.74
CA SER A 694 -4.06 24.84 17.90
C SER A 694 -4.53 25.63 16.66
N THR A 695 -3.85 25.42 15.54
CA THR A 695 -4.13 26.09 14.27
C THR A 695 -3.87 25.11 13.15
N ASP A 696 -4.93 24.60 12.53
CA ASP A 696 -4.88 23.79 11.31
C ASP A 696 -5.30 24.58 10.07
N GLY A 697 -5.74 25.84 10.25
CA GLY A 697 -6.35 26.67 9.21
C GLY A 697 -7.87 26.46 9.07
N SER A 698 -8.47 25.67 9.95
CA SER A 698 -9.89 25.31 9.98
C SER A 698 -10.53 25.52 11.37
N THR A 699 -11.73 24.99 11.56
CA THR A 699 -12.54 25.02 12.78
C THR A 699 -12.07 24.02 13.83
N ASN A 700 -11.22 23.06 13.50
CA ASN A 700 -10.67 22.11 14.46
C ASN A 700 -9.40 22.68 15.13
N VAL A 701 -9.57 23.36 16.25
CA VAL A 701 -8.49 24.09 16.93
C VAL A 701 -7.59 23.21 17.84
N SER A 702 -7.61 21.89 17.71
CA SER A 702 -6.74 21.00 18.47
C SER A 702 -6.40 19.75 17.68
N LEU A 703 -5.17 19.76 17.18
CA LEU A 703 -4.73 18.84 16.15
C LEU A 703 -3.34 18.30 16.36
N LYS A 704 -3.13 17.03 16.01
CA LYS A 704 -1.79 16.49 15.88
C LYS A 704 -1.07 17.13 14.70
N VAL A 705 0.21 17.43 14.87
CA VAL A 705 1.09 17.74 13.73
C VAL A 705 1.24 16.50 12.84
N PRO A 706 0.70 16.49 11.60
CA PRO A 706 0.72 15.31 10.76
C PRO A 706 2.13 15.01 10.23
N GLN A 707 2.40 13.73 9.99
CA GLN A 707 3.62 13.32 9.29
C GLN A 707 3.63 13.83 7.83
N LEU A 708 4.82 13.90 7.22
CA LEU A 708 5.00 14.35 5.84
C LEU A 708 5.53 13.26 4.89
N ARG A 709 5.72 12.03 5.38
CA ARG A 709 6.47 10.96 4.68
C ARG A 709 5.80 10.37 3.45
N ASN A 710 4.47 10.40 3.39
CA ASN A 710 3.70 9.81 2.31
C ASN A 710 2.84 10.85 1.55
N LEU A 711 3.24 12.12 1.57
CA LEU A 711 2.52 13.16 0.84
C LEU A 711 2.54 12.93 -0.67
N TYR A 712 3.60 12.31 -1.21
CA TYR A 712 3.65 11.98 -2.63
C TYR A 712 2.55 11.00 -3.06
N GLU A 713 2.01 10.19 -2.14
CA GLU A 713 0.86 9.32 -2.41
C GLU A 713 -0.48 10.09 -2.32
N LYS A 714 -0.54 11.32 -1.83
CA LYS A 714 -1.81 12.05 -1.57
C LYS A 714 -2.15 13.14 -2.59
N VAL A 715 -1.48 13.12 -3.74
CA VAL A 715 -1.73 14.03 -4.87
C VAL A 715 -2.98 13.60 -5.67
N GLY A 716 -3.50 14.47 -6.54
CA GLY A 716 -4.55 14.11 -7.52
C GLY A 716 -5.80 14.98 -7.52
N LEU A 717 -6.10 15.66 -6.40
CA LEU A 717 -7.17 16.67 -6.34
C LEU A 717 -6.62 18.01 -6.84
N GLU A 718 -7.35 18.64 -7.74
CA GLU A 718 -6.96 19.93 -8.30
C GLU A 718 -8.20 20.69 -8.76
N LEU A 719 -8.58 21.74 -8.04
CA LEU A 719 -9.81 22.48 -8.32
C LEU A 719 -9.61 23.53 -9.42
N SER A 720 -8.35 23.90 -9.70
CA SER A 720 -8.00 24.81 -10.79
C SER A 720 -8.04 24.17 -12.18
N GLN A 721 -8.35 22.87 -12.29
CA GLN A 721 -8.53 22.16 -13.57
C GLN A 721 -10.01 21.79 -13.78
N LEU A 722 -10.37 21.29 -14.97
CA LEU A 722 -11.73 20.81 -15.25
C LEU A 722 -11.98 19.37 -14.78
N GLU A 723 -10.93 18.59 -14.61
CA GLU A 723 -11.02 17.21 -14.12
C GLU A 723 -9.94 16.98 -13.06
N SER A 724 -10.29 16.22 -12.01
CA SER A 724 -9.32 15.71 -11.04
C SER A 724 -9.22 14.18 -11.14
N LEU A 725 -8.12 13.62 -10.62
CA LEU A 725 -7.94 12.17 -10.52
C LEU A 725 -8.52 11.63 -9.21
N THR A 726 -8.45 12.42 -8.13
CA THR A 726 -9.00 12.07 -6.83
C THR A 726 -10.00 13.13 -6.34
N GLY A 727 -10.89 12.73 -5.43
CA GLY A 727 -11.86 13.62 -4.81
C GLY A 727 -11.40 14.26 -3.49
N PHE A 728 -10.26 13.80 -2.96
CA PHE A 728 -9.71 14.15 -1.65
C PHE A 728 -8.19 14.32 -1.75
N SER A 729 -7.61 15.08 -0.83
CA SER A 729 -6.16 15.33 -0.81
C SER A 729 -5.61 15.47 0.62
N PHE A 730 -4.78 16.48 0.86
CA PHE A 730 -3.94 16.58 2.06
C PHE A 730 -4.71 16.96 3.32
N ILE A 731 -5.42 18.09 3.27
CA ILE A 731 -6.22 18.53 4.42
C ILE A 731 -7.55 17.79 4.40
N HIS A 732 -7.87 17.25 5.56
CA HIS A 732 -9.00 16.37 5.76
C HIS A 732 -10.38 17.01 5.52
N ASP A 733 -10.51 18.33 5.71
CA ASP A 733 -11.78 19.07 5.66
C ASP A 733 -12.06 19.71 4.29
N GLY A 734 -11.16 19.52 3.32
CA GLY A 734 -11.26 20.08 1.98
C GLY A 734 -10.97 21.57 1.90
N SER A 735 -10.38 22.18 2.93
CA SER A 735 -9.97 23.60 2.94
C SER A 735 -8.72 23.90 2.12
N VAL A 736 -8.08 22.87 1.55
CA VAL A 736 -6.98 22.98 0.57
C VAL A 736 -7.07 21.81 -0.41
N ASP A 737 -6.85 22.08 -1.69
CA ASP A 737 -6.94 21.09 -2.77
C ASP A 737 -5.61 20.44 -3.15
N SER A 738 -4.51 21.20 -3.18
CA SER A 738 -3.20 20.72 -3.66
C SER A 738 -2.04 21.11 -2.74
N LEU A 739 -0.87 20.43 -2.87
CA LEU A 739 0.35 20.81 -2.14
C LEU A 739 0.80 22.22 -2.47
N ALA A 740 0.71 22.60 -3.75
CA ALA A 740 1.10 23.92 -4.22
C ALA A 740 0.26 24.99 -3.51
N ARG A 741 -1.06 24.76 -3.41
CA ARG A 741 -1.93 25.65 -2.66
C ARG A 741 -1.59 25.65 -1.17
N PHE A 742 -1.43 24.47 -0.55
CA PHE A 742 -1.10 24.33 0.86
C PHE A 742 0.09 25.22 1.27
N VAL A 743 1.21 25.14 0.55
CA VAL A 743 2.43 25.89 0.89
C VAL A 743 2.39 27.38 0.47
N THR A 744 1.29 27.83 -0.13
CA THR A 744 1.06 29.23 -0.50
C THR A 744 -0.03 29.92 0.31
N GLU A 745 -0.85 29.20 1.06
CA GLU A 745 -1.86 29.80 1.93
C GLU A 745 -1.21 30.37 3.21
N PRO A 746 -1.77 31.43 3.83
CA PRO A 746 -1.31 31.87 5.14
C PRO A 746 -1.31 30.72 6.17
N PRO A 747 -0.27 30.61 7.04
CA PRO A 747 0.78 31.58 7.31
C PRO A 747 2.05 31.40 6.46
N PHE A 748 2.02 30.67 5.35
CA PHE A 748 3.19 30.45 4.51
C PHE A 748 3.45 31.67 3.59
N HIS A 749 4.72 32.07 3.47
CA HIS A 749 5.14 33.21 2.64
C HIS A 749 6.27 32.85 1.66
N PRO A 750 6.01 31.96 0.68
CA PRO A 750 6.89 31.89 -0.49
C PRO A 750 6.93 33.26 -1.19
N SER A 751 8.03 33.55 -1.88
CA SER A 751 8.23 34.82 -2.61
C SER A 751 8.05 34.68 -4.13
N SER A 752 7.90 33.46 -4.65
CA SER A 752 7.73 33.19 -6.07
C SER A 752 7.11 31.80 -6.31
N ASP A 753 6.60 31.54 -7.52
CA ASP A 753 6.18 30.18 -7.92
C ASP A 753 7.33 29.18 -7.91
N GLN A 754 8.59 29.63 -8.04
CA GLN A 754 9.75 28.75 -7.89
C GLN A 754 9.93 28.30 -6.44
N ASP A 755 9.70 29.19 -5.46
CA ASP A 755 9.74 28.80 -4.03
C ASP A 755 8.66 27.74 -3.73
N VAL A 756 7.49 27.87 -4.36
CA VAL A 756 6.40 26.89 -4.27
C VAL A 756 6.84 25.56 -4.87
N ALA A 757 7.40 25.57 -6.09
CA ALA A 757 7.92 24.37 -6.73
C ALA A 757 8.99 23.66 -5.87
N ASP A 758 9.90 24.42 -5.27
CA ASP A 758 10.96 23.88 -4.42
C ASP A 758 10.42 23.25 -3.13
N LEU A 759 9.45 23.89 -2.48
CA LEU A 759 8.76 23.34 -1.32
C LEU A 759 7.95 22.08 -1.67
N VAL A 760 7.24 22.08 -2.80
CA VAL A 760 6.54 20.89 -3.29
C VAL A 760 7.55 19.75 -3.54
N ALA A 761 8.68 20.03 -4.20
CA ALA A 761 9.71 19.03 -4.44
C ALA A 761 10.29 18.42 -3.14
N LEU A 762 10.49 19.24 -2.10
CA LEU A 762 10.86 18.75 -0.77
C LEU A 762 9.78 17.82 -0.18
N LEU A 763 8.50 18.23 -0.25
CA LEU A 763 7.40 17.46 0.35
C LEU A 763 7.17 16.12 -0.36
N LEU A 764 7.38 16.05 -1.67
CA LEU A 764 7.37 14.79 -2.41
C LEU A 764 8.56 13.89 -2.03
N SER A 765 9.72 14.50 -1.78
CA SER A 765 10.98 13.81 -1.45
C SER A 765 11.20 13.63 0.07
N PHE A 766 10.17 13.80 0.91
CA PHE A 766 10.37 13.99 2.34
C PHE A 766 10.88 12.74 3.05
N SER A 767 10.29 11.57 2.79
CA SER A 767 10.77 10.30 3.38
C SER A 767 12.14 9.92 2.81
N GLY A 768 13.03 9.45 3.69
CA GLY A 768 14.43 9.16 3.42
C GLY A 768 15.29 9.72 4.55
N GLY A 769 15.93 8.82 5.30
CA GLY A 769 16.53 9.09 6.62
C GLY A 769 17.70 10.07 6.70
N ASP A 770 18.06 10.80 5.62
CA ASP A 770 19.21 11.71 5.58
C ASP A 770 18.84 13.19 5.76
N LEU A 771 17.62 13.50 6.22
CA LEU A 771 17.25 14.87 6.59
C LEU A 771 18.00 15.33 7.87
N PRO A 772 18.36 16.63 7.99
CA PRO A 772 19.07 17.13 9.16
C PRO A 772 18.30 16.93 10.46
N LEU A 773 18.96 16.45 11.50
CA LEU A 773 18.36 16.27 12.82
C LEU A 773 18.03 17.63 13.48
N GLY A 774 17.06 17.60 14.40
CA GLY A 774 16.76 18.71 15.29
C GLY A 774 17.90 19.00 16.29
N SER A 775 17.73 20.05 17.07
CA SER A 775 18.66 20.53 18.08
C SER A 775 18.03 20.46 19.47
N PRO A 776 18.75 19.97 20.50
CA PRO A 776 18.24 19.96 21.86
C PRO A 776 18.10 21.35 22.48
N THR A 777 18.79 22.36 21.94
CA THR A 777 18.90 23.71 22.56
C THR A 777 18.40 24.85 21.67
N ASP A 778 17.81 24.55 20.51
CA ASP A 778 17.23 25.55 19.62
C ASP A 778 15.70 25.38 19.57
N PRO A 779 14.92 26.38 20.03
CA PRO A 779 13.45 26.30 20.05
C PRO A 779 12.83 26.26 18.64
N LEU A 780 13.55 26.64 17.58
CA LEU A 780 13.05 26.60 16.21
C LEU A 780 13.38 25.29 15.49
N LEU A 781 14.28 24.47 16.06
CA LEU A 781 14.70 23.17 15.53
C LEU A 781 14.40 22.04 16.52
N PRO A 782 13.14 21.74 16.88
CA PRO A 782 12.85 20.70 17.85
C PRO A 782 13.38 19.31 17.42
N PRO A 783 13.81 18.46 18.37
CA PRO A 783 14.14 17.07 18.09
C PRO A 783 12.89 16.29 17.66
N GLY A 784 13.01 15.55 16.56
CA GLY A 784 11.93 14.73 16.01
C GLY A 784 12.10 13.24 16.24
N PRO A 785 11.02 12.44 16.15
CA PRO A 785 11.14 11.00 16.22
C PRO A 785 11.77 10.46 14.94
N ALA A 786 12.57 9.41 15.08
CA ALA A 786 13.16 8.67 13.97
C ALA A 786 12.10 8.22 12.95
N SER A 787 12.49 8.02 11.70
CA SER A 787 11.61 7.47 10.66
C SER A 787 12.06 6.08 10.25
N LYS A 788 11.11 5.17 10.04
CA LYS A 788 11.37 3.83 9.49
C LYS A 788 11.23 3.84 7.96
N ASP A 789 12.16 4.53 7.31
CA ASP A 789 12.22 4.67 5.85
C ASP A 789 13.21 3.67 5.23
N SER A 790 12.88 3.15 4.05
CA SER A 790 13.85 2.46 3.23
C SER A 790 14.72 3.46 2.47
N HIS A 791 16.01 3.14 2.33
CA HIS A 791 16.93 3.97 1.54
C HIS A 791 16.52 3.92 0.04
N ALA A 792 16.57 5.06 -0.66
CA ALA A 792 16.13 5.19 -2.06
C ALA A 792 16.78 4.16 -3.02
N ALA A 793 18.03 3.76 -2.77
CA ALA A 793 18.72 2.75 -3.56
C ALA A 793 18.25 1.30 -3.37
N VAL A 794 17.48 0.99 -2.31
CA VAL A 794 17.04 -0.38 -2.04
C VAL A 794 16.23 -0.89 -3.22
N GLY A 795 16.48 -2.14 -3.61
CA GLY A 795 15.82 -2.78 -4.73
C GLY A 795 16.54 -2.58 -6.07
N GLN A 796 17.41 -1.57 -6.21
CA GLN A 796 18.07 -1.29 -7.48
C GLN A 796 18.98 -2.46 -7.90
N GLN A 797 18.82 -2.91 -9.16
CA GLN A 797 19.49 -4.10 -9.68
C GLN A 797 20.40 -3.80 -10.88
N VAL A 798 21.27 -4.75 -11.21
CA VAL A 798 21.91 -4.89 -12.52
C VAL A 798 22.25 -6.37 -12.77
N THR A 799 21.83 -6.92 -13.91
CA THR A 799 22.22 -8.27 -14.35
C THR A 799 23.35 -8.19 -15.36
N ILE A 800 24.46 -8.89 -15.09
CA ILE A 800 25.65 -8.92 -15.92
C ILE A 800 25.72 -10.25 -16.66
N VAL A 801 25.65 -10.16 -18.00
CA VAL A 801 25.95 -11.26 -18.93
C VAL A 801 27.26 -10.95 -19.66
N SER A 802 27.38 -9.71 -20.13
CA SER A 802 28.62 -9.10 -20.62
C SER A 802 28.70 -7.69 -20.06
N SER A 803 29.82 -7.32 -19.42
CA SER A 803 29.93 -6.02 -18.75
C SER A 803 30.04 -4.86 -19.73
N THR A 804 29.06 -3.97 -19.74
CA THR A 804 29.12 -2.67 -20.44
C THR A 804 29.66 -1.56 -19.53
N PRO A 805 30.20 -0.44 -20.07
CA PRO A 805 30.66 0.69 -19.26
C PRO A 805 29.57 1.26 -18.33
N ALA A 806 28.31 1.29 -18.78
CA ALA A 806 27.19 1.77 -17.97
C ALA A 806 26.91 0.86 -16.77
N GLN A 807 26.93 -0.47 -16.99
CA GLN A 807 26.75 -1.44 -15.91
C GLN A 807 27.90 -1.39 -14.90
N LEU A 808 29.16 -1.24 -15.36
CA LEU A 808 30.32 -1.11 -14.47
C LEU A 808 30.25 0.18 -13.64
N ALA A 809 29.81 1.30 -14.23
CA ALA A 809 29.61 2.55 -13.51
C ALA A 809 28.52 2.40 -12.43
N ARG A 810 27.41 1.73 -12.75
CA ARG A 810 26.32 1.46 -11.80
C ARG A 810 26.77 0.53 -10.67
N LEU A 811 27.55 -0.50 -10.96
CA LEU A 811 28.12 -1.37 -9.93
C LEU A 811 29.09 -0.62 -9.00
N ALA A 812 29.89 0.31 -9.53
CA ALA A 812 30.74 1.17 -8.71
C ALA A 812 29.93 2.06 -7.76
N GLN A 813 28.76 2.58 -8.21
CA GLN A 813 27.82 3.30 -7.35
C GLN A 813 27.27 2.40 -6.25
N PHE A 814 26.87 1.15 -6.58
CA PHE A 814 26.37 0.19 -5.60
C PHE A 814 27.41 -0.11 -4.51
N MET A 815 28.66 -0.39 -4.91
CA MET A 815 29.75 -0.61 -3.96
C MET A 815 30.05 0.63 -3.11
N THR A 816 29.93 1.83 -3.67
CA THR A 816 30.11 3.09 -2.93
C THR A 816 29.06 3.23 -1.83
N LEU A 817 27.78 2.98 -2.14
CA LEU A 817 26.69 3.04 -1.17
C LEU A 817 26.81 1.96 -0.10
N ALA A 818 27.18 0.74 -0.49
CA ALA A 818 27.39 -0.37 0.45
C ALA A 818 28.60 -0.12 1.38
N ASN A 819 29.70 0.42 0.87
CA ASN A 819 30.86 0.82 1.67
C ASN A 819 30.52 1.95 2.67
N ALA A 820 29.57 2.83 2.34
CA ALA A 820 29.06 3.84 3.26
C ALA A 820 28.17 3.25 4.38
N GLY A 821 27.86 1.95 4.33
CA GLY A 821 27.03 1.26 5.32
C GLY A 821 25.54 1.60 5.24
N LYS A 822 25.10 2.25 4.16
CA LYS A 822 23.72 2.72 3.98
C LYS A 822 22.77 1.63 3.47
N VAL A 823 23.31 0.68 2.73
CA VAL A 823 22.59 -0.45 2.10
C VAL A 823 23.47 -1.71 2.14
N GLY A 824 22.85 -2.87 2.01
CA GLY A 824 23.54 -4.11 1.68
C GLY A 824 23.70 -4.28 0.17
N LEU A 825 24.64 -5.11 -0.27
CA LEU A 825 24.81 -5.53 -1.66
C LEU A 825 24.92 -7.04 -1.73
N VAL A 826 24.05 -7.68 -2.50
CA VAL A 826 24.05 -9.13 -2.73
C VAL A 826 24.21 -9.44 -4.22
N VAL A 827 24.66 -10.66 -4.50
CA VAL A 827 24.74 -11.21 -5.86
C VAL A 827 24.09 -12.58 -5.87
N LYS A 828 23.22 -12.84 -6.86
CA LYS A 828 22.67 -14.17 -7.15
C LYS A 828 22.94 -14.51 -8.61
N GLY A 829 23.20 -15.77 -8.91
CA GLY A 829 23.46 -16.21 -10.28
C GLY A 829 24.06 -17.60 -10.36
N ILE A 830 24.64 -17.93 -11.52
CA ILE A 830 25.29 -19.23 -11.74
C ILE A 830 26.81 -19.06 -11.71
N ARG A 831 27.50 -19.89 -10.91
CA ARG A 831 28.96 -19.97 -10.91
C ARG A 831 29.41 -21.42 -10.83
N ALA A 832 30.29 -21.81 -11.75
CA ALA A 832 30.73 -23.20 -11.94
C ALA A 832 29.58 -24.21 -12.16
N GLY A 833 28.48 -23.76 -12.78
CA GLY A 833 27.32 -24.61 -13.07
C GLY A 833 26.34 -24.80 -11.91
N GLU A 834 26.58 -24.13 -10.77
CA GLU A 834 25.71 -24.17 -9.60
C GLU A 834 25.06 -22.80 -9.37
N THR A 835 23.83 -22.79 -8.85
CA THR A 835 23.19 -21.57 -8.34
C THR A 835 23.91 -21.15 -7.06
N ARG A 836 24.43 -19.92 -7.06
CA ARG A 836 25.23 -19.38 -5.95
C ARG A 836 24.73 -18.04 -5.48
N GLY A 837 24.95 -17.78 -4.19
CA GLY A 837 24.68 -16.52 -3.52
C GLY A 837 25.92 -15.88 -2.92
N PHE A 838 25.94 -14.54 -2.89
CA PHE A 838 27.03 -13.77 -2.33
C PHE A 838 26.52 -12.54 -1.59
N THR A 839 27.19 -12.16 -0.52
CA THR A 839 26.96 -10.91 0.21
C THR A 839 28.25 -10.09 0.31
N TYR A 840 28.15 -8.78 0.11
CA TYR A 840 29.30 -7.88 0.08
C TYR A 840 29.81 -7.57 1.49
N LEU A 841 31.11 -7.80 1.72
CA LEU A 841 31.77 -7.56 3.02
C LEU A 841 32.46 -6.19 3.11
N GLY A 842 32.65 -5.50 1.98
CA GLY A 842 33.47 -4.29 1.89
C GLY A 842 34.76 -4.50 1.09
N SER A 843 35.37 -3.38 0.69
CA SER A 843 36.66 -3.36 -0.03
C SER A 843 36.74 -4.27 -1.27
N GLY A 844 35.63 -4.48 -1.97
CA GLY A 844 35.58 -5.33 -3.17
C GLY A 844 35.51 -6.85 -2.88
N THR A 845 35.29 -7.27 -1.63
CA THR A 845 35.22 -8.69 -1.24
C THR A 845 33.79 -9.12 -0.95
N PHE A 846 33.44 -10.34 -1.35
CA PHE A 846 32.15 -10.97 -1.11
C PHE A 846 32.32 -12.28 -0.34
N GLN A 847 31.46 -12.50 0.66
CA GLN A 847 31.24 -13.81 1.26
C GLN A 847 30.37 -14.62 0.31
N SER A 848 30.78 -15.84 -0.01
CA SER A 848 29.92 -16.78 -0.71
C SER A 848 28.95 -17.43 0.25
N ASP A 849 27.88 -18.00 -0.27
CA ASP A 849 27.04 -19.03 0.35
C ASP A 849 27.78 -20.32 0.80
N LYS A 850 29.12 -20.34 0.82
CA LYS A 850 29.94 -21.39 1.45
C LYS A 850 30.87 -20.74 2.47
N ALA A 851 30.82 -21.17 3.73
CA ALA A 851 31.46 -20.48 4.84
C ALA A 851 32.99 -20.34 4.69
N VAL A 852 33.62 -21.29 4.00
CA VAL A 852 35.07 -21.31 3.75
C VAL A 852 35.48 -20.55 2.47
N GLU A 853 34.53 -19.91 1.77
CA GLU A 853 34.76 -19.27 0.49
C GLU A 853 34.46 -17.76 0.53
N THR A 854 35.46 -16.97 0.13
CA THR A 854 35.29 -15.55 -0.22
C THR A 854 35.78 -15.32 -1.64
N VAL A 855 35.17 -14.35 -2.32
CA VAL A 855 35.43 -14.06 -3.74
C VAL A 855 35.56 -12.55 -3.92
N SER A 856 36.53 -12.12 -4.71
CA SER A 856 36.64 -10.70 -5.08
C SER A 856 35.58 -10.32 -6.13
N GLY A 857 35.15 -9.06 -6.13
CA GLY A 857 34.24 -8.53 -7.15
C GLY A 857 34.78 -8.68 -8.57
N THR A 858 36.10 -8.56 -8.75
CA THR A 858 36.78 -8.81 -10.04
C THR A 858 36.64 -10.26 -10.50
N GLN A 859 36.77 -11.22 -9.58
CA GLN A 859 36.58 -12.64 -9.90
C GLN A 859 35.13 -12.98 -10.23
N LEU A 860 34.15 -12.37 -9.52
CA LEU A 860 32.73 -12.54 -9.86
C LEU A 860 32.45 -11.99 -11.26
N LEU A 861 32.87 -10.75 -11.55
CA LEU A 861 32.67 -10.14 -12.87
C LEU A 861 33.32 -10.93 -13.99
N ALA A 862 34.52 -11.47 -13.77
CA ALA A 862 35.21 -12.29 -14.76
C ALA A 862 34.51 -13.64 -15.01
N GLY A 863 33.68 -14.10 -14.07
CA GLY A 863 32.88 -15.32 -14.20
C GLY A 863 31.52 -15.12 -14.88
N ALA A 864 31.09 -13.87 -15.11
CA ALA A 864 29.83 -13.58 -15.74
C ALA A 864 29.87 -13.87 -17.26
N GLY A 865 28.80 -14.50 -17.76
CA GLY A 865 28.69 -14.88 -19.17
C GLY A 865 27.29 -15.41 -19.50
N PRO A 866 26.99 -15.69 -20.79
CA PRO A 866 25.78 -16.41 -21.15
C PRO A 866 25.70 -17.78 -20.44
N GLY A 867 24.63 -18.04 -19.69
CA GLY A 867 24.47 -19.21 -18.82
C GLY A 867 25.22 -19.15 -17.49
N ALA A 868 25.88 -18.03 -17.20
CA ALA A 868 26.57 -17.70 -15.95
C ALA A 868 26.23 -16.27 -15.50
N GLU A 869 24.97 -15.87 -15.69
CA GLU A 869 24.51 -14.51 -15.41
C GLU A 869 24.59 -14.20 -13.91
N LEU A 870 24.99 -12.97 -13.58
CA LEU A 870 25.08 -12.48 -12.19
C LEU A 870 24.20 -11.25 -12.00
N THR A 871 23.22 -11.34 -11.11
CA THR A 871 22.35 -10.22 -10.72
C THR A 871 22.85 -9.62 -9.41
N TYR A 872 23.31 -8.37 -9.48
CA TYR A 872 23.68 -7.56 -8.31
C TYR A 872 22.45 -6.77 -7.86
N THR A 873 22.14 -6.81 -6.56
CA THR A 873 20.98 -6.12 -5.97
C THR A 873 21.38 -5.37 -4.72
N LEU A 874 20.98 -4.09 -4.64
CA LEU A 874 21.03 -3.34 -3.39
C LEU A 874 19.85 -3.74 -2.50
N VAL A 875 20.12 -4.07 -1.24
CA VAL A 875 19.13 -4.56 -0.28
C VAL A 875 19.12 -3.70 0.98
N PRO A 876 18.06 -3.73 1.81
CA PRO A 876 18.07 -3.06 3.09
C PRO A 876 19.29 -3.48 3.92
N LYS A 877 19.94 -2.52 4.57
CA LYS A 877 21.07 -2.84 5.44
C LYS A 877 20.62 -3.76 6.58
N GLY A 878 21.38 -4.83 6.82
CA GLY A 878 21.06 -5.87 7.80
C GLY A 878 20.37 -7.10 7.18
N SER A 879 19.84 -6.99 5.97
CA SER A 879 19.17 -8.10 5.27
C SER A 879 20.09 -8.87 4.31
N GLU A 880 21.31 -8.38 4.08
CA GLU A 880 22.22 -8.94 3.07
C GLU A 880 22.68 -10.37 3.34
N THR A 881 22.74 -10.81 4.60
CA THR A 881 23.02 -12.21 4.94
C THR A 881 21.86 -13.09 4.53
N ARG A 882 20.64 -12.76 5.00
CA ARG A 882 19.42 -13.50 4.69
C ARG A 882 19.15 -13.60 3.20
N ILE A 883 19.23 -12.47 2.49
CA ILE A 883 18.92 -12.44 1.06
C ILE A 883 20.08 -13.04 0.26
N GLY A 884 21.32 -12.84 0.70
CA GLY A 884 22.52 -13.18 -0.06
C GLY A 884 22.95 -14.64 0.07
N VAL A 885 23.06 -15.16 1.29
CA VAL A 885 23.88 -16.37 1.57
C VAL A 885 23.31 -17.35 2.60
N ASP A 886 22.31 -16.96 3.39
CA ASP A 886 21.72 -17.80 4.46
C ASP A 886 20.22 -17.51 4.57
N GLN A 887 19.44 -18.15 3.72
CA GLN A 887 18.05 -17.81 3.46
C GLN A 887 17.13 -17.92 4.68
N ASP A 888 17.37 -18.90 5.55
CA ASP A 888 16.55 -19.19 6.72
C ASP A 888 17.16 -18.74 8.05
N GLU A 889 18.38 -18.19 8.00
CA GLU A 889 19.11 -17.62 9.13
C GLU A 889 19.38 -18.65 10.23
N ASP A 890 19.55 -19.92 9.85
CA ASP A 890 19.89 -20.99 10.78
C ASP A 890 21.39 -21.02 11.15
N GLY A 891 22.20 -20.21 10.46
CA GLY A 891 23.64 -20.08 10.64
C GLY A 891 24.48 -21.01 9.76
N VAL A 892 23.85 -21.81 8.90
CA VAL A 892 24.48 -22.61 7.86
C VAL A 892 24.21 -21.96 6.51
N LEU A 893 25.26 -21.63 5.75
CA LEU A 893 25.09 -20.92 4.48
C LEU A 893 24.47 -21.83 3.40
N ASP A 894 23.65 -21.26 2.51
CA ASP A 894 22.83 -21.97 1.51
C ASP A 894 23.62 -23.03 0.72
N GLY A 895 24.86 -22.73 0.36
CA GLY A 895 25.75 -23.59 -0.42
C GLY A 895 26.36 -24.73 0.38
N ASP A 896 26.56 -24.57 1.69
CA ASP A 896 27.01 -25.63 2.61
C ASP A 896 25.84 -26.59 2.94
N GLU A 897 24.61 -26.09 3.01
CA GLU A 897 23.40 -26.91 3.15
C GLU A 897 23.18 -27.86 1.96
N MET A 898 23.52 -27.40 0.76
CA MET A 898 23.42 -28.20 -0.47
C MET A 898 24.32 -29.44 -0.43
N GLU A 899 25.47 -29.38 0.23
CA GLU A 899 26.39 -30.51 0.38
C GLU A 899 25.91 -31.50 1.46
N THR A 900 25.08 -31.04 2.41
CA THR A 900 24.57 -31.83 3.55
C THR A 900 23.11 -32.29 3.41
N ALA A 901 22.42 -31.91 2.33
CA ALA A 901 21.02 -32.22 2.01
C ALA A 901 19.99 -31.68 3.03
N LEU A 902 20.29 -30.54 3.67
CA LEU A 902 19.47 -29.91 4.72
C LEU A 902 18.58 -28.77 4.22
N ARG A 903 18.11 -28.80 2.96
CA ARG A 903 17.35 -27.66 2.40
C ARG A 903 16.09 -27.28 3.21
N PRO A 904 15.91 -25.99 3.58
CA PRO A 904 14.64 -25.50 4.14
C PRO A 904 13.47 -25.62 3.15
N GLU A 905 13.74 -25.45 1.87
CA GLU A 905 12.76 -25.54 0.77
C GLU A 905 12.38 -26.98 0.36
N ARG A 906 13.06 -28.01 0.92
CA ARG A 906 12.73 -29.43 0.72
C ARG A 906 12.58 -30.23 2.03
N LEU A 907 12.20 -29.58 3.14
CA LEU A 907 11.96 -30.26 4.43
C LEU A 907 10.97 -31.44 4.33
N SER A 908 10.06 -31.43 3.35
CA SER A 908 9.15 -32.54 3.05
C SER A 908 9.85 -33.77 2.44
N ASP A 909 10.93 -33.58 1.68
CA ASP A 909 11.77 -34.67 1.15
C ASP A 909 12.68 -35.28 2.22
N TRP A 910 13.13 -34.48 3.19
CA TRP A 910 13.90 -34.97 4.34
C TRP A 910 13.09 -36.01 5.15
N TRP A 911 11.82 -35.71 5.46
CA TRP A 911 10.92 -36.66 6.12
C TRP A 911 10.62 -37.91 5.27
N ARG A 912 10.44 -37.76 3.95
CA ARG A 912 10.23 -38.90 3.02
C ARG A 912 11.44 -39.83 2.98
N ARG A 913 12.66 -39.27 2.97
CA ARG A 913 13.92 -40.05 2.89
C ARG A 913 14.25 -40.80 4.18
N ILE A 914 13.93 -40.24 5.35
CA ILE A 914 14.27 -40.87 6.64
C ILE A 914 13.23 -41.93 7.05
N THR A 915 11.95 -41.73 6.71
CA THR A 915 10.89 -42.65 7.17
C THR A 915 10.54 -43.75 6.18
N GLY A 916 10.96 -43.64 4.91
CA GLY A 916 10.61 -44.59 3.85
C GLY A 916 9.09 -44.75 3.63
N LYS A 917 8.27 -43.85 4.17
CA LYS A 917 6.81 -43.94 4.15
C LYS A 917 6.22 -42.75 3.39
N SER A 918 5.47 -43.05 2.32
CA SER A 918 4.53 -42.09 1.76
C SER A 918 3.47 -41.77 2.81
N ALA A 919 3.37 -40.51 3.25
CA ALA A 919 2.30 -40.09 4.15
C ALA A 919 0.95 -40.19 3.39
N ARG A 920 0.26 -41.31 3.55
CA ARG A 920 -1.20 -41.34 3.44
C ARG A 920 -1.76 -40.97 4.81
N ARG A 921 -2.46 -39.84 4.88
CA ARG A 921 -3.74 -39.71 5.59
C ARG A 921 -4.44 -38.45 5.15
#